data_AF-A0A5C7NXH1-F1
#
_entry.id   AF-A0A5C7NXH1-F1
#
_cell.length_a   1.000
_cell.length_b   1.000
_cell.length_c   1.000
_cell.angle_alpha   90.00
_cell.angle_beta   90.00
_cell.angle_gamma   90.00
#
_symmetry.space_group_name_H-M   'P 1'
#
loop_
_entity.id
_entity.type
_entity.pdbx_description
1 polymer ?
#
loop_
_entity_poly.entity_id
_entity_poly.type
_entity_poly.pdbx_seq_one_letter_code
_entity_poly.pdbx_strand_id
1 'polypeptide(L)'
;MNDELTELLSAAQKVAEAARPKEFEVDLADFLSRFYEDVAPEDLVGKDPMDVVGPATHMLRLGANRPQGTAVVDVFTPTVAANEWTCGHTVVQVITDDMPFLLDSVVAAVTEQGKALHLVAHPIFAVERDVAGALRAVLPGSPDEAPDSATRESWLHLEIDLDSDPASNAALEEVLLKVLRDVREAVEDWQRMTAQALALAEELRVAPPVSVPEKYSEEAAEFLQWLGEGNFTFLGYRTYDLVRDPDPVALVSQPGTGLGLLRSDRVQSQSFSEMPPAVRAHATEPRVLVLTKANSRSTVHRPVPLDYVGVKRFDDEGVVIGEHRFIGLFTSSTYNQSVTQIPVLRRRVDELFELTGFPPTSHSGKDLLQFCETYPRDDFFQTDAEELFPIARAVLQIHQRRQTRLFTRHDRYGRYVSALVYLPRDRYNTHVRERIQNTLLNAYGGVSVDHSALLSESVLARLHIVVHMPRRTPIPEVDEALLERELADAVRSWDDHLEQALLTSVGEERAGGLLTRFEGSFPEAYKEDATAREAVPDILNLDELGESGISVALAQPAIVASLRDRRFTIYRAGPAVSLASVIPILNGFGVEVLDERPYRISGSDGIERHIYDFGLRLPDEDMPNEDTFTTRFSDAFLACWSMNADSDRLNTLVTTGGLDWREVAAVRAWVEYARQIGSPFSAQYMIEVLVSHTEIVQLLVKLFEARHHPADNDARKAKAIHHEVLTALDSVASLDDDRVIRQLLGIVLAVLRTNYYQRIDGAPKRWLSFKIDPREVPGMPLPRPMFEIFVTSPQMSGVHLRFGRVARGGLRWSDRREDFRTEVLGLVKAQMVKNAVIVPVGSKGGFVVKNPPPMSNREAFMAEGIDCYKTFISGLLDLTDNLVQGEVVPPPDLHRRDGDDTYLVVAADKGTASFSDIANGKALEYGFWLGDAFASGGSVGYDHKAMGITARGAWESVKRHFLEMGVDTQSEDFTVVGIGDMSGDVFGNGMLLSEHIGLVAAFDHRDIFLDPTPDPAVGFQERKRLFELSRSSWQDYNPDLISAGGGVYSRSLKSIPISKQVRKALGIEDSVKSMTPNDLLHAILQAPVDLLWNGGIGTYVRARSETDAEVGDKANDPIRVTGSQLRCKVVGEGGNLGLTQLGRIEAAENGVRLNTDAIDNSAGVDTSDHEVNIKILLDRIVQDGDLTVKQRNELLAAMTEDVADLVLANNYWQNMLLSNGRA
;
A
#
# COMPACT_ATOMS: atom_id res chain seq x y z
N MET A 1 42.25 33.32 1.12
CA MET A 1 42.40 31.85 1.02
C MET A 1 41.94 31.24 2.32
N ASN A 2 41.19 30.15 2.26
CA ASN A 2 40.68 29.40 3.41
C ASN A 2 41.87 28.84 4.23
N ASP A 3 41.79 28.85 5.57
CA ASP A 3 42.86 28.32 6.44
C ASP A 3 43.14 26.83 6.13
N GLU A 4 42.10 26.05 5.81
CA GLU A 4 42.19 24.64 5.44
C GLU A 4 42.95 24.39 4.11
N LEU A 5 42.77 25.27 3.11
CA LEU A 5 43.52 25.16 1.85
C LEU A 5 45.01 25.48 2.07
N THR A 6 45.30 26.47 2.91
CA THR A 6 46.67 26.87 3.24
C THR A 6 47.38 25.74 4.02
N GLU A 7 46.66 25.06 4.93
CA GLU A 7 47.17 23.88 5.63
C GLU A 7 47.41 22.69 4.69
N LEU A 8 46.48 22.41 3.76
CA LEU A 8 46.63 21.33 2.78
C LEU A 8 47.81 21.57 1.84
N LEU A 9 47.94 22.78 1.28
CA LEU A 9 49.06 23.15 0.41
C LEU A 9 50.40 23.12 1.18
N SER A 10 50.41 23.53 2.46
CA SER A 10 51.58 23.42 3.34
C SER A 10 51.95 21.95 3.66
N ALA A 11 50.95 21.08 3.83
CA ALA A 11 51.16 19.64 4.01
C ALA A 11 51.69 18.97 2.74
N ALA A 12 51.10 19.30 1.57
CA ALA A 12 51.54 18.88 0.25
C ALA A 12 52.99 19.33 -0.02
N GLN A 13 53.33 20.57 0.33
CA GLN A 13 54.68 21.11 0.22
C GLN A 13 55.70 20.29 1.03
N LYS A 14 55.37 19.90 2.28
CA LYS A 14 56.24 19.06 3.11
C LYS A 14 56.44 17.66 2.52
N VAL A 15 55.42 17.08 1.89
CA VAL A 15 55.52 15.81 1.18
C VAL A 15 56.43 15.95 -0.05
N ALA A 16 56.29 17.04 -0.82
CA ALA A 16 57.10 17.31 -2.00
C ALA A 16 58.58 17.58 -1.68
N GLU A 17 58.89 18.27 -0.57
CA GLU A 17 60.28 18.52 -0.13
C GLU A 17 61.07 17.24 0.18
N ALA A 18 60.39 16.14 0.55
CA ALA A 18 61.01 14.84 0.78
C ALA A 18 61.37 14.08 -0.51
N ALA A 19 60.76 14.44 -1.65
CA ALA A 19 60.83 13.70 -2.92
C ALA A 19 61.67 14.37 -4.03
N ARG A 20 62.45 15.43 -3.70
CA ARG A 20 63.22 16.28 -4.65
C ARG A 20 63.86 15.52 -5.83
N PRO A 21 63.36 15.70 -7.07
CA PRO A 21 64.03 15.23 -8.27
C PRO A 21 65.40 15.92 -8.42
N LYS A 22 66.46 15.16 -8.67
CA LYS A 22 67.82 15.72 -8.90
C LYS A 22 68.08 16.13 -10.35
N GLU A 23 67.08 15.97 -11.22
CA GLU A 23 67.21 15.98 -12.68
C GLU A 23 66.95 17.36 -13.31
N PHE A 24 66.27 18.28 -12.61
CA PHE A 24 65.97 19.64 -13.06
C PHE A 24 65.87 20.63 -11.87
N GLU A 25 66.21 21.91 -12.09
CA GLU A 25 66.13 22.96 -11.07
C GLU A 25 64.70 23.51 -10.97
N VAL A 26 63.90 22.98 -10.04
CA VAL A 26 62.53 23.43 -9.77
C VAL A 26 62.33 23.59 -8.26
N ASP A 27 61.83 24.75 -7.84
CA ASP A 27 61.29 24.93 -6.49
C ASP A 27 59.88 24.34 -6.45
N LEU A 28 59.76 23.12 -5.91
CA LEU A 28 58.49 22.39 -5.85
C LEU A 28 57.41 23.10 -5.03
N ALA A 29 57.80 23.93 -4.05
CA ALA A 29 56.84 24.67 -3.24
C ALA A 29 56.17 25.79 -4.06
N ASP A 30 57.01 26.59 -4.73
CA ASP A 30 56.57 27.64 -5.64
C ASP A 30 55.80 27.06 -6.84
N PHE A 31 56.25 25.92 -7.37
CA PHE A 31 55.58 25.22 -8.46
C PHE A 31 54.16 24.75 -8.07
N LEU A 32 54.00 24.09 -6.92
CA LEU A 32 52.68 23.60 -6.47
C LEU A 32 51.70 24.75 -6.20
N SER A 33 52.18 25.84 -5.61
CA SER A 33 51.35 27.02 -5.37
C SER A 33 50.84 27.64 -6.67
N ARG A 34 51.70 27.75 -7.69
CA ARG A 34 51.33 28.29 -9.01
C ARG A 34 50.50 27.31 -9.82
N PHE A 35 50.73 26.00 -9.68
CA PHE A 35 49.99 24.98 -10.41
C PHE A 35 48.49 24.99 -10.10
N TYR A 36 48.13 25.29 -8.85
CA TYR A 36 46.75 25.36 -8.37
C TYR A 36 46.24 26.79 -8.12
N GLU A 37 46.94 27.83 -8.60
CA GLU A 37 46.62 29.23 -8.29
C GLU A 37 45.20 29.65 -8.70
N ASP A 38 44.75 29.18 -9.87
CA ASP A 38 43.43 29.48 -10.45
C ASP A 38 42.37 28.40 -10.15
N VAL A 39 42.68 27.40 -9.32
CA VAL A 39 41.74 26.32 -8.96
C VAL A 39 40.89 26.75 -7.76
N ALA A 40 39.59 26.47 -7.80
CA ALA A 40 38.70 26.81 -6.69
C ALA A 40 39.12 26.05 -5.42
N PRO A 41 39.21 26.71 -4.25
CA PRO A 41 39.59 26.06 -2.99
C PRO A 41 38.74 24.83 -2.65
N GLU A 42 37.45 24.87 -2.97
CA GLU A 42 36.51 23.78 -2.68
C GLU A 42 36.85 22.47 -3.40
N ASP A 43 37.52 22.54 -4.56
CA ASP A 43 37.86 21.37 -5.38
C ASP A 43 39.11 20.62 -4.86
N LEU A 44 39.84 21.25 -3.93
CA LEU A 44 41.07 20.71 -3.33
C LEU A 44 40.88 20.32 -1.86
N VAL A 45 40.02 21.02 -1.12
CA VAL A 45 39.78 20.77 0.31
C VAL A 45 39.26 19.34 0.52
N GLY A 46 39.92 18.59 1.41
CA GLY A 46 39.57 17.22 1.74
C GLY A 46 40.31 16.14 0.95
N LYS A 47 41.12 16.50 -0.07
CA LYS A 47 42.04 15.56 -0.74
C LYS A 47 43.23 15.20 0.16
N ASP A 48 43.77 14.00 0.01
CA ASP A 48 45.02 13.62 0.67
C ASP A 48 46.18 14.47 0.11
N PRO A 49 47.15 14.92 0.93
CA PRO A 49 48.31 15.66 0.42
C PRO A 49 49.03 14.99 -0.76
N MET A 50 49.07 13.65 -0.82
CA MET A 50 49.67 12.92 -1.94
C MET A 50 48.86 13.05 -3.23
N ASP A 51 47.53 13.13 -3.14
CA ASP A 51 46.62 13.30 -4.28
C ASP A 51 46.64 14.73 -4.83
N VAL A 52 47.22 15.68 -4.09
CA VAL A 52 47.50 17.06 -4.55
C VAL A 52 48.88 17.17 -5.20
N VAL A 53 49.90 16.50 -4.64
CA VAL A 53 51.29 16.51 -5.16
C VAL A 53 51.45 15.62 -6.40
N GLY A 54 50.75 14.50 -6.44
CA GLY A 54 50.82 13.48 -7.49
C GLY A 54 50.56 14.02 -8.91
N PRO A 55 49.42 14.71 -9.17
CA PRO A 55 49.13 15.26 -10.49
C PRO A 55 50.19 16.24 -10.98
N ALA A 56 50.61 17.17 -10.12
CA ALA A 56 51.59 18.21 -10.44
C ALA A 56 52.99 17.63 -10.70
N THR A 57 53.41 16.64 -9.92
CA THR A 57 54.71 15.97 -10.13
C THR A 57 54.71 15.02 -11.33
N HIS A 58 53.59 14.36 -11.65
CA HIS A 58 53.43 13.63 -12.91
C HIS A 58 53.55 14.57 -14.11
N MET A 59 52.93 15.74 -14.05
CA MET A 59 53.02 16.77 -15.09
C MET A 59 54.47 17.24 -15.31
N LEU A 60 55.25 17.44 -14.24
CA LEU A 60 56.69 17.76 -14.34
C LEU A 60 57.48 16.66 -15.05
N ARG A 61 57.19 15.38 -14.76
CA ARG A 61 57.85 14.24 -15.43
C ARG A 61 57.44 14.14 -16.90
N LEU A 62 56.16 14.33 -17.21
CA LEU A 62 55.64 14.36 -18.57
C LEU A 62 56.31 15.47 -19.39
N GLY A 63 56.52 16.64 -18.77
CA GLY A 63 57.18 17.80 -19.37
C GLY A 63 58.70 17.71 -19.48
N ALA A 64 59.33 16.63 -19.02
CA ALA A 64 60.80 16.52 -18.96
C ALA A 64 61.45 16.63 -20.35
N ASN A 65 60.81 16.11 -21.40
CA ASN A 65 61.29 16.20 -22.78
C ASN A 65 60.17 16.69 -23.71
N ARG A 66 60.26 17.95 -24.16
CA ARG A 66 59.36 18.54 -25.16
C ARG A 66 60.16 19.47 -26.08
N PRO A 67 60.34 19.11 -27.35
CA PRO A 67 60.86 20.04 -28.35
C PRO A 67 59.93 21.26 -28.52
N GLN A 68 60.50 22.45 -28.66
CA GLN A 68 59.73 23.67 -28.92
C GLN A 68 58.86 23.51 -30.18
N GLY A 69 57.63 24.02 -30.15
CA GLY A 69 56.68 23.86 -31.26
C GLY A 69 55.87 22.55 -31.23
N THR A 70 56.11 21.65 -30.27
CA THR A 70 55.34 20.40 -30.11
C THR A 70 54.46 20.43 -28.86
N ALA A 71 53.37 19.67 -28.86
CA ALA A 71 52.55 19.45 -27.68
C ALA A 71 52.78 18.05 -27.13
N VAL A 72 52.78 17.90 -25.82
CA VAL A 72 52.74 16.61 -25.12
C VAL A 72 51.37 16.48 -24.49
N VAL A 73 50.69 15.37 -24.74
CA VAL A 73 49.36 15.05 -24.19
C VAL A 73 49.45 13.67 -23.55
N ASP A 74 48.87 13.50 -22.38
CA ASP A 74 48.71 12.21 -21.70
C ASP A 74 47.28 12.12 -21.16
N VAL A 75 46.62 10.98 -21.41
CA VAL A 75 45.23 10.71 -20.97
C VAL A 75 45.20 9.36 -20.26
N PHE A 76 45.01 9.38 -18.94
CA PHE A 76 45.07 8.15 -18.14
C PHE A 76 44.25 8.26 -16.85
N THR A 77 43.95 7.11 -16.25
CA THR A 77 43.24 7.04 -14.97
C THR A 77 44.25 6.71 -13.86
N PRO A 78 44.63 7.68 -13.00
CA PRO A 78 45.60 7.46 -11.94
C PRO A 78 45.06 6.48 -10.90
N THR A 79 45.88 5.51 -10.51
CA THR A 79 45.58 4.62 -9.39
C THR A 79 46.74 4.62 -8.40
N VAL A 80 46.44 4.44 -7.11
CA VAL A 80 47.49 4.37 -6.07
C VAL A 80 48.55 3.31 -6.39
N ALA A 81 48.15 2.18 -7.01
CA ALA A 81 49.06 1.09 -7.36
C ALA A 81 50.02 1.40 -8.53
N ALA A 82 49.59 2.21 -9.50
CA ALA A 82 50.38 2.50 -10.70
C ALA A 82 51.07 3.88 -10.65
N ASN A 83 50.49 4.84 -9.93
CA ASN A 83 50.88 6.24 -9.95
C ASN A 83 51.21 6.80 -8.56
N GLU A 84 50.94 6.05 -7.48
CA GLU A 84 51.09 6.48 -6.07
C GLU A 84 50.11 7.57 -5.61
N TRP A 85 49.19 7.99 -6.49
CA TRP A 85 48.12 8.94 -6.21
C TRP A 85 46.83 8.54 -6.96
N THR A 86 45.71 9.10 -6.56
CA THR A 86 44.41 8.93 -7.22
C THR A 86 43.58 10.21 -7.10
N CYS A 87 42.79 10.52 -8.13
CA CYS A 87 41.76 11.55 -8.04
C CYS A 87 40.34 10.99 -8.21
N GLY A 88 40.19 9.67 -8.43
CA GLY A 88 38.89 9.04 -8.69
C GLY A 88 38.32 9.32 -10.09
N HIS A 89 39.06 10.06 -10.92
CA HIS A 89 38.67 10.52 -12.25
C HIS A 89 39.72 10.11 -13.29
N THR A 90 39.38 10.22 -14.58
CA THR A 90 40.39 10.18 -15.64
C THR A 90 41.01 11.55 -15.78
N VAL A 91 42.31 11.59 -16.06
CA VAL A 91 43.10 12.81 -16.10
C VAL A 91 43.58 13.06 -17.52
N VAL A 92 43.45 14.31 -17.97
CA VAL A 92 44.04 14.83 -19.21
C VAL A 92 45.13 15.83 -18.82
N GLN A 93 46.35 15.60 -19.29
CA GLN A 93 47.48 16.48 -19.06
C GLN A 93 48.10 16.94 -20.39
N VAL A 94 48.20 18.26 -20.59
CA VAL A 94 48.70 18.88 -21.81
C VAL A 94 49.79 19.89 -21.51
N ILE A 95 50.94 19.79 -22.21
CA ILE A 95 52.02 20.78 -22.14
C ILE A 95 52.32 21.28 -23.56
N THR A 96 52.20 22.60 -23.78
CA THR A 96 52.49 23.22 -25.07
C THR A 96 52.96 24.67 -24.92
N ASP A 97 53.40 25.30 -26.02
CA ASP A 97 53.75 26.72 -26.01
C ASP A 97 52.49 27.56 -25.73
N ASP A 98 52.63 28.63 -24.94
CA ASP A 98 51.51 29.50 -24.58
C ASP A 98 50.95 30.24 -25.82
N MET A 99 49.65 30.10 -26.07
CA MET A 99 48.96 30.76 -27.19
C MET A 99 47.47 30.98 -26.88
N PRO A 100 46.80 31.95 -27.51
CA PRO A 100 45.36 32.17 -27.33
C PRO A 100 44.51 30.95 -27.69
N PHE A 101 43.34 30.82 -27.07
CA PHE A 101 42.32 29.78 -27.30
C PHE A 101 42.66 28.35 -26.86
N LEU A 102 43.81 28.09 -26.23
CA LEU A 102 44.20 26.74 -25.81
C LEU A 102 43.18 26.07 -24.89
N LEU A 103 42.88 26.70 -23.75
CA LEU A 103 42.01 26.13 -22.73
C LEU A 103 40.60 25.85 -23.29
N ASP A 104 39.97 26.85 -23.90
CA ASP A 104 38.63 26.71 -24.45
C ASP A 104 38.56 25.61 -25.53
N SER A 105 39.60 25.48 -26.37
CA SER A 105 39.64 24.45 -27.42
C SER A 105 39.79 23.04 -26.85
N VAL A 106 40.62 22.86 -25.82
CA VAL A 106 40.83 21.57 -25.15
C VAL A 106 39.56 21.17 -24.39
N VAL A 107 38.96 22.09 -23.63
CA VAL A 107 37.69 21.89 -22.92
C VAL A 107 36.58 21.51 -23.89
N ALA A 108 36.45 22.24 -25.00
CA ALA A 108 35.47 21.93 -26.04
C ALA A 108 35.63 20.52 -26.62
N ALA A 109 36.87 20.10 -26.89
CA ALA A 109 37.16 18.78 -27.43
C ALA A 109 36.82 17.65 -26.46
N VAL A 110 37.04 17.85 -25.15
CA VAL A 110 36.65 16.91 -24.11
C VAL A 110 35.12 16.80 -24.00
N THR A 111 34.41 17.94 -23.95
CA THR A 111 32.95 17.95 -23.83
C THR A 111 32.25 17.39 -25.07
N GLU A 112 32.78 17.57 -26.29
CA GLU A 112 32.24 16.94 -27.51
C GLU A 112 32.30 15.40 -27.48
N GLN A 113 33.19 14.80 -26.66
CA GLN A 113 33.23 13.35 -26.41
C GLN A 113 32.24 12.89 -25.32
N GLY A 114 31.38 13.79 -24.83
CA GLY A 114 30.37 13.49 -23.82
C GLY A 114 30.91 13.34 -22.40
N LYS A 115 32.14 13.80 -22.14
CA LYS A 115 32.79 13.74 -20.82
C LYS A 115 32.64 15.07 -20.08
N ALA A 116 32.13 15.03 -18.85
CA ALA A 116 32.06 16.19 -17.97
C ALA A 116 33.42 16.50 -17.34
N LEU A 117 33.64 17.78 -17.01
CA LEU A 117 34.84 18.27 -16.32
C LEU A 117 34.55 18.41 -14.82
N HIS A 118 35.46 17.88 -14.00
CA HIS A 118 35.40 17.93 -12.54
C HIS A 118 36.42 18.92 -11.96
N LEU A 119 37.59 19.09 -12.60
CA LEU A 119 38.62 20.04 -12.18
C LEU A 119 39.39 20.56 -13.40
N VAL A 120 39.76 21.84 -13.39
CA VAL A 120 40.56 22.50 -14.43
C VAL A 120 41.68 23.30 -13.78
N ALA A 121 42.94 22.94 -14.06
CA ALA A 121 44.12 23.74 -13.71
C ALA A 121 44.87 24.12 -14.99
N HIS A 122 45.13 25.42 -15.20
CA HIS A 122 45.84 25.93 -16.39
C HIS A 122 46.92 26.97 -16.03
N PRO A 123 47.95 26.59 -15.25
CA PRO A 123 49.09 27.46 -15.03
C PRO A 123 49.89 27.73 -16.31
N ILE A 124 50.41 28.96 -16.41
CA ILE A 124 51.40 29.36 -17.41
C ILE A 124 52.76 29.47 -16.73
N PHE A 125 53.76 28.77 -17.25
CA PHE A 125 55.12 28.76 -16.70
C PHE A 125 56.14 29.29 -17.71
N ALA A 126 57.12 30.06 -17.23
CA ALA A 126 58.34 30.35 -17.97
C ALA A 126 59.38 29.25 -17.70
N VAL A 127 59.87 28.59 -18.75
CA VAL A 127 60.79 27.46 -18.63
C VAL A 127 62.05 27.64 -19.48
N GLU A 128 63.15 27.07 -19.02
CA GLU A 128 64.38 26.92 -19.80
C GLU A 128 64.55 25.48 -20.26
N ARG A 129 64.71 25.29 -21.58
CA ARG A 129 64.97 23.99 -22.20
C ARG A 129 66.28 23.99 -22.97
N ASP A 130 66.87 22.82 -23.14
CA ASP A 130 68.00 22.66 -24.06
C ASP A 130 67.55 22.47 -25.52
N VAL A 131 68.52 22.41 -26.44
CA VAL A 131 68.28 22.25 -27.87
C VAL A 131 67.60 20.92 -28.27
N ALA A 132 67.62 19.91 -27.38
CA ALA A 132 66.94 18.64 -27.60
C ALA A 132 65.52 18.63 -26.99
N GLY A 133 65.12 19.69 -26.30
CA GLY A 133 63.82 19.83 -25.65
C GLY A 133 63.79 19.38 -24.18
N ALA A 134 64.94 19.04 -23.58
CA ALA A 134 65.01 18.62 -22.19
C ALA A 134 64.82 19.83 -21.24
N LEU A 135 63.95 19.69 -20.24
CA LEU A 135 63.66 20.73 -19.24
C LEU A 135 64.85 20.91 -18.31
N ARG A 136 65.39 22.14 -18.21
CA ARG A 136 66.48 22.50 -17.29
C ARG A 136 65.97 23.15 -16.01
N ALA A 137 65.07 24.12 -16.15
CA ALA A 137 64.51 24.87 -15.03
C ALA A 137 63.09 25.35 -15.33
N VAL A 138 62.26 25.40 -14.29
CA VAL A 138 61.00 26.17 -14.27
C VAL A 138 61.29 27.43 -13.46
N LEU A 139 61.23 28.59 -14.10
CA LEU A 139 61.63 29.85 -13.47
C LEU A 139 60.58 30.30 -12.42
N PRO A 140 61.02 30.80 -11.25
CA PRO A 140 60.11 31.33 -10.23
C PRO A 140 59.53 32.69 -10.65
N GLY A 141 58.33 33.01 -10.17
CA GLY A 141 57.67 34.30 -10.43
C GLY A 141 56.75 34.33 -11.66
N SER A 142 56.32 35.54 -12.04
CA SER A 142 55.38 35.75 -13.15
C SER A 142 56.04 35.44 -14.51
N PRO A 143 55.36 34.74 -15.44
CA PRO A 143 55.88 34.48 -16.78
C PRO A 143 56.23 35.75 -17.58
N ASP A 144 55.61 36.88 -17.25
CA ASP A 144 55.83 38.17 -17.93
C ASP A 144 57.15 38.84 -17.53
N GLU A 145 57.76 38.43 -16.42
CA GLU A 145 59.02 38.99 -15.89
C GLU A 145 60.25 38.13 -16.26
N ALA A 146 60.04 37.05 -17.02
CA ALA A 146 61.08 36.10 -17.39
C ALA A 146 62.02 36.64 -18.49
N PRO A 147 63.29 36.16 -18.57
CA PRO A 147 64.22 36.56 -19.63
C PRO A 147 63.72 36.13 -21.02
N ASP A 148 64.06 36.88 -22.07
CA ASP A 148 63.72 36.56 -23.48
C ASP A 148 64.19 35.16 -23.95
N SER A 149 65.15 34.56 -23.25
CA SER A 149 65.63 33.19 -23.52
C SER A 149 64.71 32.09 -22.96
N ALA A 150 63.75 32.43 -22.10
CA ALA A 150 62.78 31.50 -21.54
C ALA A 150 61.58 31.31 -22.47
N THR A 151 61.06 30.08 -22.53
CA THR A 151 59.84 29.78 -23.29
C THR A 151 58.64 29.80 -22.35
N ARG A 152 57.57 30.48 -22.75
CA ARG A 152 56.28 30.42 -22.04
C ARG A 152 55.52 29.17 -22.47
N GLU A 153 55.16 28.35 -21.49
CA GLU A 153 54.39 27.12 -21.69
C GLU A 153 53.08 27.15 -20.92
N SER A 154 52.02 26.72 -21.58
CA SER A 154 50.71 26.44 -20.99
C SER A 154 50.68 24.97 -20.54
N TRP A 155 50.42 24.74 -19.26
CA TRP A 155 50.36 23.41 -18.65
C TRP A 155 48.92 23.17 -18.18
N LEU A 156 48.16 22.32 -18.86
CA LEU A 156 46.74 22.08 -18.56
C LEU A 156 46.58 20.72 -17.88
N HIS A 157 45.91 20.69 -16.74
CA HIS A 157 45.49 19.48 -16.07
C HIS A 157 43.98 19.50 -15.86
N LEU A 158 43.29 18.50 -16.41
CA LEU A 158 41.84 18.35 -16.34
C LEU A 158 41.49 17.02 -15.69
N GLU A 159 40.56 17.02 -14.73
CA GLU A 159 39.90 15.82 -14.22
C GLU A 159 38.55 15.68 -14.94
N ILE A 160 38.30 14.53 -15.57
CA ILE A 160 37.09 14.25 -16.37
C ILE A 160 36.37 12.99 -15.86
N ASP A 161 35.15 12.74 -16.35
CA ASP A 161 34.41 11.51 -16.05
C ASP A 161 35.30 10.26 -16.18
N LEU A 162 35.17 9.36 -15.21
CA LEU A 162 35.98 8.15 -15.12
C LEU A 162 35.77 7.27 -16.35
N ASP A 163 36.82 7.17 -17.17
CA ASP A 163 36.91 6.32 -18.34
C ASP A 163 38.11 5.39 -18.23
N SER A 164 37.82 4.13 -17.94
CA SER A 164 38.83 3.10 -17.71
C SER A 164 39.25 2.39 -19.00
N ASP A 165 38.69 2.74 -20.16
CA ASP A 165 39.07 2.14 -21.45
C ASP A 165 40.33 2.80 -22.04
N PRO A 166 41.45 2.08 -22.16
CA PRO A 166 42.66 2.61 -22.77
C PRO A 166 42.48 3.02 -24.24
N ALA A 167 41.55 2.38 -24.98
CA ALA A 167 41.30 2.73 -26.38
C ALA A 167 40.56 4.08 -26.50
N SER A 168 39.59 4.33 -25.62
CA SER A 168 38.92 5.63 -25.50
C SER A 168 39.89 6.74 -25.11
N ASN A 169 40.80 6.46 -24.16
CA ASN A 169 41.81 7.43 -23.73
C ASN A 169 42.82 7.77 -24.83
N ALA A 170 43.31 6.76 -25.58
CA ALA A 170 44.19 6.99 -26.73
C ALA A 170 43.48 7.76 -27.86
N ALA A 171 42.19 7.50 -28.10
CA ALA A 171 41.42 8.26 -29.08
C ALA A 171 41.25 9.73 -28.68
N LEU A 172 41.01 10.01 -27.40
CA LEU A 172 40.95 11.38 -26.88
C LEU A 172 42.29 12.09 -27.01
N GLU A 173 43.40 11.41 -26.71
CA GLU A 173 44.76 11.94 -26.90
C GLU A 173 45.02 12.37 -28.35
N GLU A 174 44.68 11.53 -29.33
CA GLU A 174 44.82 11.86 -30.76
C GLU A 174 43.98 13.08 -31.18
N VAL A 175 42.75 13.19 -30.66
CA VAL A 175 41.87 14.34 -30.91
C VAL A 175 42.48 15.62 -30.35
N LEU A 176 42.98 15.58 -29.12
CA LEU A 176 43.60 16.74 -28.47
C LEU A 176 44.88 17.18 -29.18
N LEU A 177 45.74 16.26 -29.60
CA LEU A 177 46.94 16.58 -30.39
C LEU A 177 46.60 17.26 -31.72
N LYS A 178 45.50 16.87 -32.36
CA LYS A 178 45.00 17.53 -33.56
C LYS A 178 44.49 18.94 -33.25
N VAL A 179 43.68 19.10 -32.20
CA VAL A 179 43.13 20.40 -31.77
C VAL A 179 44.25 21.39 -31.46
N LEU A 180 45.28 20.97 -30.71
CA LEU A 180 46.42 21.84 -30.35
C LEU A 180 47.22 22.29 -31.58
N ARG A 181 47.32 21.44 -32.61
CA ARG A 181 47.93 21.80 -33.89
C ARG A 181 47.09 22.83 -34.64
N ASP A 182 45.79 22.61 -34.71
CA ASP A 182 44.82 23.49 -35.35
C ASP A 182 44.85 24.91 -34.72
N VAL A 183 44.91 25.00 -33.38
CA VAL A 183 45.06 26.28 -32.64
C VAL A 183 46.36 26.98 -33.05
N ARG A 184 47.48 26.26 -33.05
CA ARG A 184 48.79 26.81 -33.42
C ARG A 184 48.82 27.35 -34.84
N GLU A 185 48.37 26.57 -35.81
CA GLU A 185 48.35 26.99 -37.21
C GLU A 185 47.49 28.25 -37.41
N ALA A 186 46.33 28.32 -36.74
CA ALA A 186 45.45 29.48 -36.79
C ALA A 186 46.10 30.74 -36.16
N VAL A 187 46.74 30.60 -34.99
CA VAL A 187 47.39 31.72 -34.28
C VAL A 187 48.60 32.24 -35.05
N GLU A 188 49.46 31.37 -35.59
CA GLU A 188 50.65 31.76 -36.36
C GLU A 188 50.31 32.55 -37.63
N ASP A 189 49.25 32.15 -38.35
CA ASP A 189 48.87 32.79 -39.61
C ASP A 189 47.81 33.89 -39.44
N TRP A 190 47.30 34.12 -38.23
CA TRP A 190 46.25 35.09 -37.92
C TRP A 190 46.46 36.47 -38.58
N GLN A 191 47.65 37.04 -38.39
CA GLN A 191 47.99 38.37 -38.91
C GLN A 191 48.04 38.38 -40.44
N ARG A 192 48.47 37.28 -41.07
CA ARG A 192 48.50 37.15 -42.53
C ARG A 192 47.10 37.04 -43.12
N MET A 193 46.20 36.29 -42.47
CA MET A 193 44.80 36.18 -42.88
C MET A 193 44.07 37.53 -42.74
N THR A 194 44.31 38.25 -41.65
CA THR A 194 43.78 39.60 -41.41
C THR A 194 44.26 40.58 -42.47
N ALA A 195 45.56 40.60 -42.77
CA ALA A 195 46.14 41.44 -43.81
C ALA A 195 45.55 41.15 -45.19
N GLN A 196 45.27 39.88 -45.50
CA GLN A 196 44.66 39.48 -46.76
C GLN A 196 43.21 39.98 -46.89
N ALA A 197 42.41 39.93 -45.82
CA ALA A 197 41.06 40.47 -45.82
C ALA A 197 41.05 42.00 -46.05
N LEU A 198 41.97 42.71 -45.40
CA LEU A 198 42.13 44.17 -45.57
C LEU A 198 42.63 44.55 -46.97
N ALA A 199 43.55 43.76 -47.55
CA ALA A 199 44.01 43.98 -48.92
C ALA A 199 42.88 43.80 -49.94
N LEU A 200 42.05 42.77 -49.78
CA LEU A 200 40.87 42.53 -50.64
C LEU A 200 39.82 43.63 -50.49
N ALA A 201 39.63 44.16 -49.27
CA ALA A 201 38.74 45.30 -49.06
C ALA A 201 39.17 46.53 -49.88
N GLU A 202 40.48 46.82 -49.93
CA GLU A 202 41.01 47.94 -50.71
C GLU A 202 40.94 47.68 -52.23
N GLU A 203 41.21 46.44 -52.66
CA GLU A 203 41.06 46.03 -54.07
C GLU A 203 39.64 46.27 -54.58
N LEU A 204 38.63 45.87 -53.80
CA LEU A 204 37.21 46.07 -54.15
C LEU A 204 36.80 47.54 -54.23
N ARG A 205 37.47 48.44 -53.49
CA ARG A 205 37.23 49.91 -53.57
C ARG A 205 37.85 50.52 -54.80
N VAL A 206 39.06 50.09 -55.15
CA VAL A 206 39.83 50.66 -56.27
C VAL A 206 39.33 50.12 -57.61
N ALA A 207 38.95 48.84 -57.66
CA ALA A 207 38.54 48.14 -58.87
C ALA A 207 37.26 47.30 -58.64
N PRO A 208 36.09 47.93 -58.49
CA PRO A 208 34.84 47.19 -58.34
C PRO A 208 34.51 46.39 -59.62
N PRO A 209 34.02 45.13 -59.52
CA PRO A 209 33.66 44.33 -60.69
C PRO A 209 32.54 44.97 -61.52
N VAL A 210 32.73 45.05 -62.84
CA VAL A 210 31.79 45.70 -63.79
C VAL A 210 30.41 45.04 -63.79
N SER A 211 30.33 43.75 -63.49
CA SER A 211 29.08 42.98 -63.50
C SER A 211 28.25 43.12 -62.22
N VAL A 212 28.74 43.83 -61.20
CA VAL A 212 28.07 44.01 -59.90
C VAL A 212 27.83 45.49 -59.61
N PRO A 213 26.63 45.89 -59.14
CA PRO A 213 26.38 47.28 -58.74
C PRO A 213 27.39 47.75 -57.67
N GLU A 214 27.96 48.95 -57.88
CA GLU A 214 29.01 49.54 -57.03
C GLU A 214 28.68 49.50 -55.53
N LYS A 215 27.40 49.72 -55.18
CA LYS A 215 26.92 49.62 -53.79
C LYS A 215 27.28 48.28 -53.14
N TYR A 216 27.14 47.15 -53.82
CA TYR A 216 27.40 45.82 -53.23
C TYR A 216 28.90 45.53 -53.12
N SER A 217 29.72 46.12 -54.00
CA SER A 217 31.19 46.06 -53.89
C SER A 217 31.70 46.90 -52.73
N GLU A 218 31.11 48.08 -52.51
CA GLU A 218 31.42 48.94 -51.37
C GLU A 218 31.01 48.30 -50.03
N GLU A 219 29.81 47.69 -49.97
CA GLU A 219 29.37 46.91 -48.80
C GLU A 219 30.33 45.76 -48.49
N ALA A 220 30.80 45.07 -49.53
CA ALA A 220 31.75 43.98 -49.37
C ALA A 220 33.09 44.45 -48.81
N ALA A 221 33.60 45.59 -49.29
CA ALA A 221 34.80 46.21 -48.77
C ALA A 221 34.64 46.67 -47.31
N GLU A 222 33.53 47.33 -46.97
CA GLU A 222 33.21 47.71 -45.58
C GLU A 222 33.13 46.49 -44.67
N PHE A 223 32.50 45.41 -45.12
CA PHE A 223 32.38 44.18 -44.34
C PHE A 223 33.74 43.53 -44.11
N LEU A 224 34.59 43.38 -45.13
CA LEU A 224 35.93 42.81 -44.98
C LEU A 224 36.84 43.65 -44.07
N GLN A 225 36.74 44.98 -44.14
CA GLN A 225 37.41 45.86 -43.18
C GLN A 225 36.89 45.60 -41.76
N TRP A 226 35.58 45.57 -41.58
CA TRP A 226 34.95 45.33 -40.28
C TRP A 226 35.35 43.97 -39.68
N LEU A 227 35.52 42.91 -40.49
CA LEU A 227 36.09 41.64 -40.03
C LEU A 227 37.53 41.82 -39.53
N GLY A 228 38.36 42.56 -40.27
CA GLY A 228 39.76 42.85 -39.93
C GLY A 228 39.97 43.72 -38.69
N GLU A 229 38.95 44.46 -38.26
CA GLU A 229 38.95 45.30 -37.05
C GLU A 229 38.66 44.50 -35.75
N GLY A 230 38.80 43.17 -35.78
CA GLY A 230 38.65 42.31 -34.61
C GLY A 230 37.23 41.78 -34.37
N ASN A 231 36.34 41.92 -35.36
CA ASN A 231 34.98 41.35 -35.27
C ASN A 231 34.87 39.90 -35.78
N PHE A 232 35.97 39.36 -36.29
CA PHE A 232 36.04 38.00 -36.81
C PHE A 232 37.32 37.31 -36.41
N THR A 233 37.19 36.12 -35.81
CA THR A 233 38.28 35.20 -35.56
C THR A 233 38.64 34.44 -36.83
N PHE A 234 39.59 34.94 -37.63
CA PHE A 234 40.17 34.23 -38.77
C PHE A 234 40.90 32.95 -38.35
N LEU A 235 40.42 31.80 -38.83
CA LEU A 235 41.00 30.49 -38.51
C LEU A 235 41.64 29.83 -39.73
N GLY A 236 41.19 30.13 -40.95
CA GLY A 236 41.80 29.61 -42.16
C GLY A 236 41.50 30.47 -43.38
N TYR A 237 42.43 30.46 -44.34
CA TYR A 237 42.29 31.16 -45.61
C TYR A 237 42.87 30.33 -46.76
N ARG A 238 42.23 30.38 -47.94
CA ARG A 238 42.79 29.83 -49.18
C ARG A 238 42.15 30.44 -50.42
N THR A 239 42.89 30.49 -51.52
CA THR A 239 42.37 30.88 -52.84
C THR A 239 41.97 29.66 -53.66
N TYR A 240 40.86 29.77 -54.38
CA TYR A 240 40.35 28.75 -55.31
C TYR A 240 40.13 29.35 -56.69
N ASP A 241 40.46 28.57 -57.72
CA ASP A 241 40.14 28.86 -59.12
C ASP A 241 38.90 28.06 -59.54
N LEU A 242 38.00 28.72 -60.28
CA LEU A 242 36.79 28.11 -60.83
C LEU A 242 37.13 27.45 -62.17
N VAL A 243 37.35 26.14 -62.15
CA VAL A 243 37.65 25.35 -63.35
C VAL A 243 36.36 24.82 -63.96
N ARG A 244 36.15 25.10 -65.25
CA ARG A 244 34.92 24.76 -65.99
C ARG A 244 35.04 23.50 -66.87
N ASP A 245 36.21 22.87 -66.90
CA ASP A 245 36.51 21.71 -67.77
C ASP A 245 37.36 20.66 -67.02
N PRO A 246 36.90 19.41 -66.81
CA PRO A 246 35.64 18.82 -67.27
C PRO A 246 34.43 19.14 -66.39
N ASP A 247 33.23 19.11 -66.97
CA ASP A 247 31.93 19.14 -66.28
C ASP A 247 31.83 17.96 -65.30
N PRO A 248 31.52 18.15 -63.99
CA PRO A 248 31.02 19.36 -63.34
C PRO A 248 32.07 20.44 -63.01
N VAL A 249 31.64 21.71 -63.13
CA VAL A 249 32.36 22.91 -62.63
C VAL A 249 32.92 22.65 -61.23
N ALA A 250 34.22 22.88 -61.04
CA ALA A 250 34.94 22.58 -59.81
C ALA A 250 35.73 23.79 -59.29
N LEU A 251 35.71 24.00 -57.97
CA LEU A 251 36.64 24.91 -57.31
C LEU A 251 37.92 24.15 -56.96
N VAL A 252 39.04 24.52 -57.59
CA VAL A 252 40.35 23.91 -57.39
C VAL A 252 41.21 24.84 -56.53
N SER A 253 41.75 24.31 -55.43
CA SER A 253 42.61 25.09 -54.53
C SER A 253 43.93 25.47 -55.20
N GLN A 254 44.33 26.73 -55.08
CA GLN A 254 45.63 27.20 -55.55
C GLN A 254 46.73 26.78 -54.56
N PRO A 255 47.70 25.92 -54.95
CA PRO A 255 48.77 25.47 -54.04
C PRO A 255 49.58 26.63 -53.47
N GLY A 256 50.02 26.50 -52.22
CA GLY A 256 50.84 27.52 -51.53
C GLY A 256 50.10 28.78 -51.04
N THR A 257 48.78 28.89 -51.26
CA THR A 257 47.95 30.01 -50.77
C THR A 257 47.26 29.74 -49.43
N GLY A 258 47.34 28.51 -48.92
CA GLY A 258 46.67 28.07 -47.70
C GLY A 258 47.31 28.64 -46.44
N LEU A 259 46.49 29.16 -45.53
CA LEU A 259 46.87 29.69 -44.22
C LEU A 259 45.95 29.11 -43.13
N GLY A 260 46.46 29.02 -41.89
CA GLY A 260 45.70 28.52 -40.73
C GLY A 260 45.19 27.08 -40.94
N LEU A 261 43.94 26.80 -40.58
CA LEU A 261 43.31 25.48 -40.76
C LEU A 261 43.26 24.99 -42.22
N LEU A 262 43.51 25.87 -43.20
CA LEU A 262 43.56 25.54 -44.62
C LEU A 262 45.00 25.42 -45.17
N ARG A 263 46.02 25.41 -44.30
CA ARG A 263 47.45 25.34 -44.63
C ARG A 263 47.85 24.05 -45.36
N SER A 264 47.22 22.92 -45.04
CA SER A 264 47.55 21.62 -45.68
C SER A 264 47.09 21.52 -47.15
N ASP A 265 48.00 21.14 -48.05
CA ASP A 265 47.73 20.86 -49.47
C ASP A 265 47.04 19.49 -49.63
N ARG A 266 45.74 19.42 -49.35
CA ARG A 266 44.93 18.28 -49.79
C ARG A 266 44.65 18.41 -51.29
N VAL A 267 45.14 17.45 -52.07
CA VAL A 267 44.90 17.35 -53.51
C VAL A 267 43.43 16.97 -53.74
N GLN A 268 42.68 17.87 -54.41
CA GLN A 268 41.27 17.76 -54.81
C GLN A 268 40.20 17.86 -53.71
N SER A 269 39.37 18.92 -53.79
CA SER A 269 38.02 18.94 -53.22
C SER A 269 37.11 18.02 -54.05
N GLN A 270 37.05 16.72 -53.73
CA GLN A 270 36.01 15.82 -54.27
C GLN A 270 34.58 16.26 -53.87
N SER A 271 34.46 17.18 -52.90
CA SER A 271 33.20 17.65 -52.30
C SER A 271 32.38 18.58 -53.20
N PHE A 272 33.01 19.33 -54.12
CA PHE A 272 32.31 20.37 -54.88
C PHE A 272 31.56 19.82 -56.11
N SER A 273 32.15 18.84 -56.79
CA SER A 273 31.52 18.12 -57.92
C SER A 273 30.29 17.30 -57.50
N GLU A 274 30.19 16.94 -56.22
CA GLU A 274 29.10 16.15 -55.63
C GLU A 274 27.91 16.98 -55.11
N MET A 275 27.97 18.31 -55.12
CA MET A 275 26.88 19.19 -54.64
C MET A 275 25.68 19.25 -55.60
N PRO A 276 24.44 19.48 -55.10
CA PRO A 276 23.25 19.60 -55.96
C PRO A 276 23.39 20.68 -57.06
N PRO A 277 22.74 20.53 -58.24
CA PRO A 277 22.83 21.49 -59.34
C PRO A 277 22.51 22.95 -58.96
N ALA A 278 21.54 23.17 -58.06
CA ALA A 278 21.18 24.49 -57.55
C ALA A 278 22.31 25.15 -56.75
N VAL A 279 23.07 24.36 -55.99
CA VAL A 279 24.24 24.81 -55.22
C VAL A 279 25.41 25.19 -56.13
N ARG A 280 25.59 24.49 -57.25
CA ARG A 280 26.64 24.80 -58.24
C ARG A 280 26.32 26.06 -59.04
N ALA A 281 25.05 26.37 -59.29
CA ALA A 281 24.62 27.61 -59.96
C ALA A 281 25.05 28.87 -59.18
N HIS A 282 25.00 28.81 -57.84
CA HIS A 282 25.45 29.89 -56.97
C HIS A 282 26.94 30.21 -57.09
N ALA A 283 27.79 29.26 -57.52
CA ALA A 283 29.22 29.52 -57.69
C ALA A 283 29.50 30.46 -58.88
N THR A 284 28.67 30.40 -59.92
CA THR A 284 28.78 31.24 -61.12
C THR A 284 28.00 32.56 -61.05
N GLU A 285 27.18 32.79 -60.02
CA GLU A 285 26.42 34.04 -59.85
C GLU A 285 27.33 35.26 -59.68
N PRO A 286 27.06 36.40 -60.34
CA PRO A 286 27.85 37.63 -60.20
C PRO A 286 27.50 38.36 -58.89
N ARG A 287 27.93 37.82 -57.75
CA ARG A 287 27.80 38.43 -56.41
C ARG A 287 29.16 38.42 -55.72
N VAL A 288 29.54 39.53 -55.09
CA VAL A 288 30.89 39.69 -54.49
C VAL A 288 31.06 38.86 -53.22
N LEU A 289 30.11 38.93 -52.28
CA LEU A 289 30.16 38.20 -51.01
C LEU A 289 29.22 37.00 -50.95
N VAL A 290 29.73 35.91 -50.38
CA VAL A 290 28.98 34.72 -49.98
C VAL A 290 29.20 34.49 -48.49
N LEU A 291 28.15 34.66 -47.69
CA LEU A 291 28.18 34.45 -46.24
C LEU A 291 27.33 33.24 -45.90
N THR A 292 27.93 32.24 -45.25
CA THR A 292 27.21 31.04 -44.83
C THR A 292 27.94 30.32 -43.71
N LYS A 293 27.38 29.25 -43.15
CA LYS A 293 28.10 28.35 -42.22
C LYS A 293 28.84 27.28 -43.02
N ALA A 294 29.96 26.77 -42.54
CA ALA A 294 30.67 25.63 -43.12
C ALA A 294 30.12 24.31 -42.56
N ASN A 295 30.34 23.20 -43.27
CA ASN A 295 29.99 21.85 -42.80
C ASN A 295 30.89 21.32 -41.68
N SER A 296 32.00 22.02 -41.42
CA SER A 296 32.99 21.67 -40.40
C SER A 296 32.79 22.56 -39.17
N ARG A 297 32.79 21.93 -38.00
CA ARG A 297 32.85 22.63 -36.71
C ARG A 297 34.28 23.12 -36.46
N SER A 298 34.40 24.22 -35.75
CA SER A 298 35.70 24.76 -35.34
C SER A 298 36.31 23.85 -34.27
N THR A 299 37.58 23.48 -34.47
CA THR A 299 38.43 22.86 -33.45
C THR A 299 39.11 23.90 -32.56
N VAL A 300 39.00 25.19 -32.91
CA VAL A 300 39.63 26.31 -32.20
C VAL A 300 38.57 27.15 -31.50
N HIS A 301 38.84 27.51 -30.25
CA HIS A 301 38.04 28.30 -29.32
C HIS A 301 36.71 27.68 -28.88
N ARG A 302 35.77 27.42 -29.80
CA ARG A 302 34.47 26.82 -29.45
C ARG A 302 33.94 25.91 -30.54
N PRO A 303 33.25 24.80 -30.20
CA PRO A 303 32.88 23.77 -31.14
C PRO A 303 31.58 24.14 -31.85
N VAL A 304 31.59 25.20 -32.65
CA VAL A 304 30.43 25.65 -33.44
C VAL A 304 30.75 25.54 -34.94
N PRO A 305 29.74 25.42 -35.82
CA PRO A 305 29.97 25.48 -37.26
C PRO A 305 30.77 26.73 -37.64
N LEU A 306 31.85 26.55 -38.40
CA LEU A 306 32.70 27.65 -38.84
C LEU A 306 31.92 28.63 -39.72
N ASP A 307 32.15 29.91 -39.56
CA ASP A 307 31.65 30.95 -40.45
C ASP A 307 32.46 30.92 -41.75
N TYR A 308 31.76 30.85 -42.87
CA TYR A 308 32.32 30.88 -44.21
C TYR A 308 32.09 32.25 -44.83
N VAL A 309 33.19 32.92 -45.18
CA VAL A 309 33.19 34.19 -45.92
C VAL A 309 33.92 33.97 -47.23
N GLY A 310 33.15 33.85 -48.32
CA GLY A 310 33.66 33.77 -49.68
C GLY A 310 33.63 35.14 -50.36
N VAL A 311 34.77 35.57 -50.90
CA VAL A 311 34.87 36.78 -51.74
C VAL A 311 35.17 36.33 -53.16
N LYS A 312 34.25 36.54 -54.09
CA LYS A 312 34.43 36.10 -55.48
C LYS A 312 35.49 36.91 -56.22
N ARG A 313 36.23 36.23 -57.09
CA ARG A 313 37.22 36.80 -58.00
C ARG A 313 36.61 36.90 -59.39
N PHE A 314 36.87 38.02 -60.05
CA PHE A 314 36.34 38.33 -61.37
C PHE A 314 37.48 38.58 -62.36
N ASP A 315 37.26 38.27 -63.64
CA ASP A 315 38.11 38.76 -64.73
C ASP A 315 37.70 40.18 -65.17
N ASP A 316 38.43 40.74 -66.15
CA ASP A 316 38.23 42.10 -66.67
C ASP A 316 36.84 42.27 -67.32
N GLU A 317 36.22 41.18 -67.79
CA GLU A 317 34.87 41.14 -68.34
C GLU A 317 33.77 41.00 -67.27
N GLY A 318 34.14 40.87 -65.99
CA GLY A 318 33.21 40.74 -64.87
C GLY A 318 32.64 39.33 -64.68
N VAL A 319 33.29 38.29 -65.24
CA VAL A 319 32.91 36.89 -65.06
C VAL A 319 33.63 36.31 -63.85
N VAL A 320 32.94 35.49 -63.06
CA VAL A 320 33.54 34.81 -61.90
C VAL A 320 34.59 33.78 -62.35
N ILE A 321 35.83 33.96 -61.90
CA ILE A 321 37.00 33.10 -62.17
C ILE A 321 37.49 32.32 -60.94
N GLY A 322 36.97 32.60 -59.75
CA GLY A 322 37.39 31.92 -58.52
C GLY A 322 36.85 32.59 -57.26
N GLU A 323 37.43 32.27 -56.11
CA GLU A 323 37.10 32.91 -54.83
C GLU A 323 38.30 32.94 -53.86
N HIS A 324 38.30 33.93 -52.99
CA HIS A 324 39.03 33.95 -51.74
C HIS A 324 38.12 33.39 -50.64
N ARG A 325 38.58 32.34 -49.96
CA ARG A 325 37.80 31.68 -48.91
C ARG A 325 38.41 31.94 -47.55
N PHE A 326 37.65 32.57 -46.68
CA PHE A 326 37.96 32.68 -45.25
C PHE A 326 37.03 31.76 -44.46
N ILE A 327 37.59 31.07 -43.47
CA ILE A 327 36.86 30.34 -42.44
C ILE A 327 37.25 30.86 -41.07
N GLY A 328 36.28 30.98 -40.16
CA GLY A 328 36.52 31.56 -38.85
C GLY A 328 35.29 31.58 -37.96
N LEU A 329 35.29 32.46 -36.96
CA LEU A 329 34.18 32.62 -36.02
C LEU A 329 33.89 34.10 -35.79
N PHE A 330 32.63 34.53 -35.86
CA PHE A 330 32.27 35.87 -35.39
C PHE A 330 32.56 36.04 -33.90
N THR A 331 33.20 37.15 -33.51
CA THR A 331 33.54 37.43 -32.11
C THR A 331 32.30 37.86 -31.32
N SER A 332 32.40 37.91 -29.98
CA SER A 332 31.29 38.30 -29.10
C SER A 332 30.75 39.70 -29.39
N SER A 333 31.56 40.63 -29.92
CA SER A 333 31.11 41.97 -30.34
C SER A 333 30.03 41.90 -31.41
N THR A 334 30.08 40.91 -32.30
CA THR A 334 29.09 40.72 -33.38
C THR A 334 27.68 40.50 -32.85
N TYR A 335 27.55 39.77 -31.74
CA TYR A 335 26.25 39.43 -31.15
C TYR A 335 25.69 40.55 -30.26
N ASN A 336 26.57 41.41 -29.74
CA ASN A 336 26.25 42.44 -28.75
C ASN A 336 26.10 43.85 -29.34
N GLN A 337 26.64 44.13 -30.52
CA GLN A 337 26.43 45.41 -31.21
C GLN A 337 25.07 45.47 -31.91
N SER A 338 24.60 46.69 -32.18
CA SER A 338 23.38 46.90 -32.95
C SER A 338 23.53 46.36 -34.37
N VAL A 339 22.48 45.72 -34.90
CA VAL A 339 22.44 45.27 -36.31
C VAL A 339 22.64 46.41 -37.31
N THR A 340 22.37 47.65 -36.90
CA THR A 340 22.59 48.87 -37.71
C THR A 340 24.06 49.29 -37.81
N GLN A 341 24.96 48.69 -37.03
CA GLN A 341 26.40 48.95 -37.07
C GLN A 341 27.18 47.91 -37.91
N ILE A 342 26.53 46.79 -38.25
CA ILE A 342 27.13 45.72 -39.05
C ILE A 342 26.85 46.03 -40.53
N PRO A 343 27.87 46.24 -41.40
CA PRO A 343 27.67 46.75 -42.76
C PRO A 343 26.59 46.03 -43.57
N VAL A 344 26.64 44.69 -43.62
CA VAL A 344 25.70 43.84 -44.37
C VAL A 344 24.32 43.72 -43.74
N LEU A 345 24.21 43.78 -42.40
CA LEU A 345 22.92 43.69 -41.72
C LEU A 345 22.22 45.05 -41.71
N ARG A 346 22.96 46.15 -41.57
CA ARG A 346 22.45 47.52 -41.64
C ARG A 346 21.68 47.74 -42.93
N ARG A 347 22.29 47.42 -44.08
CA ARG A 347 21.61 47.58 -45.38
C ARG A 347 20.39 46.68 -45.51
N ARG A 348 20.46 45.46 -45.00
CA ARG A 348 19.33 44.53 -44.99
C ARG A 348 18.18 45.03 -44.11
N VAL A 349 18.48 45.70 -43.00
CA VAL A 349 17.49 46.40 -42.18
C VAL A 349 16.86 47.55 -42.96
N ASP A 350 17.67 48.37 -43.65
CA ASP A 350 17.18 49.47 -44.47
C ASP A 350 16.24 48.97 -45.59
N GLU A 351 16.62 47.91 -46.31
CA GLU A 351 15.79 47.24 -47.32
C GLU A 351 14.47 46.69 -46.72
N LEU A 352 14.50 46.17 -45.50
CA LEU A 352 13.29 45.69 -44.81
C LEU A 352 12.36 46.86 -44.40
N PHE A 353 12.91 48.02 -44.03
CA PHE A 353 12.14 49.24 -43.80
C PHE A 353 11.49 49.73 -45.11
N GLU A 354 12.19 49.64 -46.24
CA GLU A 354 11.63 49.96 -47.56
C GLU A 354 10.48 49.01 -47.95
N LEU A 355 10.64 47.70 -47.73
CA LEU A 355 9.61 46.68 -48.05
C LEU A 355 8.36 46.81 -47.16
N THR A 356 8.53 47.17 -45.88
CA THR A 356 7.41 47.35 -44.93
C THR A 356 6.71 48.70 -45.06
N GLY A 357 7.41 49.73 -45.55
CA GLY A 357 6.90 51.10 -45.64
C GLY A 357 6.65 51.75 -44.27
N PHE A 358 7.17 51.19 -43.17
CA PHE A 358 7.03 51.76 -41.84
C PHE A 358 7.98 52.94 -41.65
N PRO A 359 7.51 54.11 -41.17
CA PRO A 359 8.42 55.18 -40.76
C PRO A 359 9.31 54.70 -39.59
N PRO A 360 10.63 54.93 -39.60
CA PRO A 360 11.55 54.45 -38.55
C PRO A 360 11.18 54.92 -37.13
N THR A 361 10.50 56.05 -37.01
CA THR A 361 10.08 56.65 -35.74
C THR A 361 8.71 56.17 -35.25
N SER A 362 7.95 55.44 -36.07
CA SER A 362 6.63 54.91 -35.72
C SER A 362 6.71 53.75 -34.72
N HIS A 363 5.60 53.44 -34.04
CA HIS A 363 5.55 52.30 -33.12
C HIS A 363 5.93 50.99 -33.83
N SER A 364 5.32 50.71 -34.99
CA SER A 364 5.65 49.53 -35.81
C SER A 364 7.08 49.56 -36.36
N GLY A 365 7.64 50.75 -36.62
CA GLY A 365 9.05 50.90 -37.00
C GLY A 365 10.01 50.55 -35.86
N LYS A 366 9.70 50.93 -34.63
CA LYS A 366 10.47 50.53 -33.43
C LYS A 366 10.37 49.04 -33.15
N ASP A 367 9.17 48.46 -33.28
CA ASP A 367 8.97 47.02 -33.07
C ASP A 367 9.69 46.20 -34.16
N LEU A 368 9.71 46.68 -35.41
CA LEU A 368 10.47 46.07 -36.51
C LEU A 368 11.98 46.09 -36.22
N LEU A 369 12.51 47.23 -35.77
CA LEU A 369 13.92 47.33 -35.38
C LEU A 369 14.23 46.40 -34.20
N GLN A 370 13.35 46.33 -33.19
CA GLN A 370 13.51 45.41 -32.05
C GLN A 370 13.47 43.93 -32.48
N PHE A 371 12.63 43.57 -33.45
CA PHE A 371 12.67 42.25 -34.06
C PHE A 371 14.02 41.98 -34.72
N CYS A 372 14.53 42.90 -35.55
CA CYS A 372 15.85 42.76 -36.17
C CYS A 372 16.98 42.65 -35.15
N GLU A 373 16.94 43.44 -34.07
CA GLU A 373 17.93 43.41 -32.98
C GLU A 373 17.88 42.11 -32.15
N THR A 374 16.76 41.39 -32.16
CA THR A 374 16.62 40.12 -31.43
C THR A 374 16.64 38.91 -32.35
N TYR A 375 16.56 39.06 -33.66
CA TYR A 375 16.63 37.94 -34.61
C TYR A 375 17.97 37.19 -34.47
N PRO A 376 18.01 35.85 -34.61
CA PRO A 376 19.27 35.10 -34.53
C PRO A 376 20.28 35.65 -35.55
N ARG A 377 21.45 36.12 -35.08
CA ARG A 377 22.43 36.85 -35.91
C ARG A 377 22.92 35.99 -37.07
N ASP A 378 23.19 34.72 -36.79
CA ASP A 378 23.67 33.74 -37.76
C ASP A 378 22.67 33.49 -38.90
N ASP A 379 21.37 33.47 -38.59
CA ASP A 379 20.34 33.41 -39.63
C ASP A 379 20.20 34.76 -40.33
N PHE A 380 20.37 35.87 -39.61
CA PHE A 380 20.25 37.20 -40.21
C PHE A 380 21.30 37.41 -41.29
N PHE A 381 22.55 36.96 -41.11
CA PHE A 381 23.59 37.05 -42.14
C PHE A 381 23.23 36.29 -43.43
N GLN A 382 22.46 35.20 -43.31
CA GLN A 382 22.17 34.25 -44.39
C GLN A 382 20.80 34.45 -45.07
N THR A 383 19.92 35.26 -44.48
CA THR A 383 18.56 35.51 -44.97
C THR A 383 18.51 36.86 -45.67
N ASP A 384 17.97 36.95 -46.88
CA ASP A 384 17.81 38.24 -47.59
C ASP A 384 16.52 38.97 -47.15
N ALA A 385 16.41 40.28 -47.39
CA ALA A 385 15.33 41.11 -46.85
C ALA A 385 13.91 40.64 -47.29
N GLU A 386 13.79 40.13 -48.52
CA GLU A 386 12.53 39.59 -49.06
C GLU A 386 12.05 38.32 -48.33
N GLU A 387 12.97 37.44 -47.93
CA GLU A 387 12.68 36.24 -47.15
C GLU A 387 12.33 36.57 -45.69
N LEU A 388 12.96 37.62 -45.14
CA LEU A 388 12.73 38.07 -43.76
C LEU A 388 11.40 38.84 -43.60
N PHE A 389 10.94 39.52 -44.64
CA PHE A 389 9.72 40.32 -44.66
C PHE A 389 8.45 39.61 -44.16
N PRO A 390 8.06 38.42 -44.66
CA PRO A 390 6.87 37.72 -44.18
C PRO A 390 6.97 37.31 -42.71
N ILE A 391 8.16 36.88 -42.25
CA ILE A 391 8.42 36.50 -40.86
C ILE A 391 8.28 37.72 -39.95
N ALA A 392 8.93 38.84 -40.30
CA ALA A 392 8.86 40.09 -39.55
C ALA A 392 7.40 40.57 -39.40
N ARG A 393 6.61 40.55 -40.48
CA ARG A 393 5.20 40.94 -40.43
C ARG A 393 4.36 40.03 -39.54
N ALA A 394 4.55 38.72 -39.62
CA ALA A 394 3.79 37.77 -38.82
C ALA A 394 4.14 37.88 -37.32
N VAL A 395 5.42 38.04 -36.99
CA VAL A 395 5.89 38.25 -35.61
C VAL A 395 5.30 39.53 -34.99
N LEU A 396 5.22 40.61 -35.77
CA LEU A 396 4.59 41.87 -35.33
C LEU A 396 3.08 41.72 -35.06
N GLN A 397 2.38 40.81 -35.73
CA GLN A 397 0.94 40.57 -35.52
C GLN A 397 0.61 39.70 -34.30
N ILE A 398 1.55 38.87 -33.86
CA ILE A 398 1.33 37.89 -32.79
C ILE A 398 1.74 38.40 -31.40
N HIS A 399 2.43 39.56 -31.32
CA HIS A 399 3.03 40.09 -30.10
C HIS A 399 2.06 40.27 -28.92
N GLN A 400 0.74 40.25 -29.17
CA GLN A 400 -0.33 40.37 -28.16
C GLN A 400 -1.25 39.13 -28.05
N ARG A 401 -1.02 38.06 -28.82
CA ARG A 401 -1.88 36.87 -28.84
C ARG A 401 -1.16 35.67 -28.24
N ARG A 402 -1.81 34.96 -27.30
CA ARG A 402 -1.31 33.71 -26.70
C ARG A 402 -1.51 32.53 -27.67
N GLN A 403 -0.75 32.49 -28.76
CA GLN A 403 -0.83 31.42 -29.75
C GLN A 403 0.56 30.86 -30.04
N THR A 404 0.64 29.54 -30.18
CA THR A 404 1.84 28.87 -30.68
C THR A 404 1.99 29.15 -32.17
N ARG A 405 3.17 29.59 -32.63
CA ARG A 405 3.47 29.86 -34.04
C ARG A 405 4.83 29.31 -34.44
N LEU A 406 4.92 28.78 -35.66
CA LEU A 406 6.15 28.25 -36.25
C LEU A 406 6.56 29.08 -37.48
N PHE A 407 7.82 29.46 -37.55
CA PHE A 407 8.44 30.02 -38.76
C PHE A 407 9.68 29.24 -39.11
N THR A 408 9.75 28.73 -40.34
CA THR A 408 10.84 27.88 -40.80
C THR A 408 11.61 28.52 -41.95
N ARG A 409 12.92 28.30 -41.98
CA ARG A 409 13.83 28.72 -43.05
C ARG A 409 14.75 27.56 -43.40
N HIS A 410 14.78 27.20 -44.68
CA HIS A 410 15.66 26.16 -45.18
C HIS A 410 17.01 26.76 -45.57
N ASP A 411 18.10 26.10 -45.19
CA ASP A 411 19.43 26.45 -45.66
C ASP A 411 19.57 26.24 -47.18
N ARG A 412 20.20 27.19 -47.88
CA ARG A 412 20.36 27.16 -49.36
C ARG A 412 21.14 25.95 -49.88
N TYR A 413 21.94 25.32 -49.01
CA TYR A 413 22.75 24.15 -49.33
C TYR A 413 22.14 22.84 -48.77
N GLY A 414 20.93 22.90 -48.20
CA GLY A 414 20.19 21.74 -47.69
C GLY A 414 20.75 21.15 -46.40
N ARG A 415 21.54 21.90 -45.63
CA ARG A 415 22.30 21.36 -44.48
C ARG A 415 21.53 21.38 -43.17
N TYR A 416 20.64 22.34 -42.99
CA TYR A 416 19.86 22.50 -41.77
C TYR A 416 18.55 23.25 -42.06
N VAL A 417 17.60 23.13 -41.14
CA VAL A 417 16.36 23.90 -41.10
C VAL A 417 16.37 24.73 -39.83
N SER A 418 16.25 26.05 -39.96
CA SER A 418 16.07 26.95 -38.82
C SER A 418 14.58 27.13 -38.56
N ALA A 419 14.15 26.94 -37.31
CA ALA A 419 12.77 27.03 -36.85
C ALA A 419 12.67 28.00 -35.66
N LEU A 420 11.81 29.02 -35.79
CA LEU A 420 11.45 29.92 -34.70
C LEU A 420 10.05 29.57 -34.21
N VAL A 421 9.98 29.04 -32.99
CA VAL A 421 8.74 28.67 -32.30
C VAL A 421 8.40 29.73 -31.25
N TYR A 422 7.26 30.39 -31.41
CA TYR A 422 6.69 31.27 -30.39
C TYR A 422 5.66 30.48 -29.59
N LEU A 423 5.70 30.56 -28.26
CA LEU A 423 4.74 29.90 -27.37
C LEU A 423 4.47 30.76 -26.12
N PRO A 424 3.32 30.61 -25.43
CA PRO A 424 3.06 31.33 -24.19
C PRO A 424 4.18 31.11 -23.15
N ARG A 425 4.66 32.20 -22.54
CA ARG A 425 5.83 32.17 -21.65
C ARG A 425 5.64 31.26 -20.44
N ASP A 426 4.44 31.22 -19.88
CA ASP A 426 4.02 30.36 -18.77
C ASP A 426 4.02 28.86 -19.10
N ARG A 427 4.04 28.50 -20.39
CA ARG A 427 4.07 27.12 -20.86
C ARG A 427 5.47 26.63 -21.24
N TYR A 428 6.49 27.49 -21.19
CA TYR A 428 7.86 27.11 -21.49
C TYR A 428 8.51 26.40 -20.29
N ASN A 429 8.78 25.10 -20.45
CA ASN A 429 9.60 24.31 -19.53
C ASN A 429 10.46 23.31 -20.32
N THR A 430 11.38 22.62 -19.64
CA THR A 430 12.31 21.65 -20.22
C THR A 430 11.59 20.55 -21.00
N HIS A 431 10.49 20.02 -20.48
CA HIS A 431 9.75 18.92 -21.10
C HIS A 431 9.02 19.34 -22.38
N VAL A 432 8.36 20.50 -22.37
CA VAL A 432 7.72 21.08 -23.56
C VAL A 432 8.77 21.38 -24.64
N ARG A 433 9.93 21.91 -24.26
CA ARG A 433 11.05 22.14 -25.18
C ARG A 433 11.51 20.85 -25.85
N GLU A 434 11.72 19.77 -25.08
CA GLU A 434 12.15 18.47 -25.61
C GLU A 434 11.11 17.84 -26.55
N ARG A 435 9.82 17.97 -26.22
CA ARG A 435 8.73 17.52 -27.12
C ARG A 435 8.75 18.29 -28.43
N ILE A 436 8.88 19.62 -28.39
CA ILE A 436 8.99 20.46 -29.60
C ILE A 436 10.22 20.07 -30.43
N GLN A 437 11.38 19.84 -29.78
CA GLN A 437 12.61 19.40 -30.45
C GLN A 437 12.40 18.06 -31.17
N ASN A 438 11.82 17.08 -30.49
CA ASN A 438 11.57 15.75 -31.05
C ASN A 438 10.56 15.81 -32.21
N THR A 439 9.50 16.60 -32.08
CA THR A 439 8.52 16.79 -33.17
C THR A 439 9.20 17.37 -34.42
N LEU A 440 10.03 18.41 -34.27
CA LEU A 440 10.75 19.02 -35.39
C LEU A 440 11.84 18.11 -35.97
N LEU A 441 12.59 17.40 -35.12
CA LEU A 441 13.60 16.43 -35.54
C LEU A 441 12.99 15.30 -36.38
N ASN A 442 11.86 14.76 -35.93
CA ASN A 442 11.13 13.70 -36.63
C ASN A 442 10.49 14.19 -37.94
N ALA A 443 9.87 15.39 -37.93
CA ALA A 443 9.21 15.94 -39.11
C ALA A 443 10.18 16.16 -40.28
N TYR A 444 11.40 16.66 -39.99
CA TYR A 444 12.41 16.92 -41.01
C TYR A 444 13.39 15.76 -41.23
N GLY A 445 13.38 14.71 -40.40
CA GLY A 445 14.34 13.60 -40.48
C GLY A 445 15.78 14.03 -40.17
N GLY A 446 15.95 14.95 -39.21
CA GLY A 446 17.24 15.49 -38.81
C GLY A 446 18.09 14.49 -38.02
N VAL A 447 19.39 14.78 -37.89
CA VAL A 447 20.36 13.98 -37.10
C VAL A 447 20.62 14.56 -35.71
N SER A 448 20.51 15.88 -35.57
CA SER A 448 20.71 16.59 -34.31
C SER A 448 19.99 17.92 -34.32
N VAL A 449 19.80 18.51 -33.14
CA VAL A 449 19.14 19.80 -32.96
C VAL A 449 19.96 20.68 -32.02
N ASP A 450 20.25 21.91 -32.45
CA ASP A 450 20.67 22.98 -31.54
C ASP A 450 19.46 23.84 -31.15
N HIS A 451 19.49 24.42 -29.94
CA HIS A 451 18.41 25.29 -29.50
C HIS A 451 18.90 26.51 -28.72
N SER A 452 18.17 27.61 -28.81
CA SER A 452 18.32 28.77 -27.93
C SER A 452 16.96 29.34 -27.59
N ALA A 453 16.76 29.71 -26.32
CA ALA A 453 15.51 30.30 -25.85
C ALA A 453 15.73 31.77 -25.47
N LEU A 454 14.85 32.65 -25.98
CA LEU A 454 14.79 34.05 -25.58
C LEU A 454 13.52 34.26 -24.73
N LEU A 455 13.73 34.56 -23.45
CA LEU A 455 12.70 34.94 -22.50
C LEU A 455 12.83 36.45 -22.24
N SER A 456 11.84 37.23 -22.67
CA SER A 456 11.80 38.69 -22.49
C SER A 456 10.59 39.11 -21.64
N GLU A 457 10.31 40.42 -21.58
CA GLU A 457 9.07 40.97 -21.01
C GLU A 457 7.81 40.64 -21.83
N SER A 458 7.97 40.02 -23.01
CA SER A 458 6.85 39.57 -23.84
C SER A 458 6.04 38.44 -23.16
N VAL A 459 4.75 38.36 -23.50
CA VAL A 459 3.85 37.26 -23.10
C VAL A 459 4.18 35.93 -23.81
N LEU A 460 5.03 35.98 -24.83
CA LEU A 460 5.51 34.82 -25.56
C LEU A 460 7.00 34.56 -25.26
N ALA A 461 7.35 33.31 -25.02
CA ALA A 461 8.72 32.81 -25.14
C ALA A 461 9.02 32.54 -26.62
N ARG A 462 10.26 32.79 -27.04
CA ARG A 462 10.73 32.43 -28.39
C ARG A 462 11.82 31.37 -28.28
N LEU A 463 11.55 30.21 -28.87
CA LEU A 463 12.48 29.10 -28.97
C LEU A 463 13.00 29.02 -30.40
N HIS A 464 14.30 29.21 -30.59
CA HIS A 464 15.00 29.03 -31.85
C HIS A 464 15.63 27.65 -31.89
N ILE A 465 15.30 26.88 -32.90
CA ILE A 465 15.70 25.49 -33.08
C ILE A 465 16.36 25.36 -34.44
N VAL A 466 17.56 24.78 -34.48
CA VAL A 466 18.28 24.48 -35.73
C VAL A 466 18.36 22.97 -35.87
N VAL A 467 17.59 22.41 -36.80
CA VAL A 467 17.58 20.98 -37.11
C VAL A 467 18.64 20.69 -38.17
N HIS A 468 19.66 19.92 -37.81
CA HIS A 468 20.74 19.53 -38.73
C HIS A 468 20.32 18.34 -39.59
N MET A 469 20.55 18.42 -40.90
CA MET A 469 20.14 17.40 -41.85
C MET A 469 21.26 16.36 -42.08
N PRO A 470 20.91 15.09 -42.35
CA PRO A 470 21.88 14.10 -42.79
C PRO A 470 22.58 14.53 -44.08
N ARG A 471 23.88 14.24 -44.21
CA ARG A 471 24.63 14.53 -45.44
C ARG A 471 24.00 13.80 -46.63
N ARG A 472 23.84 14.51 -47.75
CA ARG A 472 23.34 13.98 -49.04
C ARG A 472 21.86 13.58 -49.05
N THR A 473 21.07 14.01 -48.07
CA THR A 473 19.61 13.83 -48.04
C THR A 473 18.92 15.18 -48.32
N PRO A 474 17.97 15.27 -49.28
CA PRO A 474 17.21 16.49 -49.48
C PRO A 474 16.29 16.76 -48.28
N ILE A 475 16.07 18.03 -47.94
CA ILE A 475 15.09 18.43 -46.92
C ILE A 475 13.69 18.03 -47.42
N PRO A 476 12.89 17.27 -46.63
CA PRO A 476 11.56 16.87 -47.03
C PRO A 476 10.61 18.08 -47.10
N GLU A 477 9.61 18.03 -47.98
CA GLU A 477 8.51 18.99 -47.95
C GLU A 477 7.60 18.67 -46.76
N VAL A 478 7.49 19.62 -45.82
CA VAL A 478 6.67 19.48 -44.61
C VAL A 478 5.50 20.46 -44.67
N ASP A 479 4.31 20.01 -44.32
CA ASP A 479 3.15 20.90 -44.14
C ASP A 479 3.32 21.70 -42.84
N GLU A 480 3.78 22.94 -42.97
CA GLU A 480 4.03 23.84 -41.84
C GLU A 480 2.77 24.10 -41.00
N ALA A 481 1.58 24.07 -41.60
CA ALA A 481 0.32 24.31 -40.88
C ALA A 481 -0.11 23.10 -40.04
N LEU A 482 0.16 21.87 -40.52
CA LEU A 482 -0.02 20.65 -39.74
C LEU A 482 0.98 20.60 -38.59
N LEU A 483 2.25 20.88 -38.88
CA LEU A 483 3.33 20.88 -37.91
C LEU A 483 3.10 21.93 -36.80
N GLU A 484 2.61 23.13 -37.14
CA GLU A 484 2.22 24.14 -36.15
C GLU A 484 1.13 23.63 -35.18
N ARG A 485 0.16 22.83 -35.66
CA ARG A 485 -0.89 22.23 -34.80
C ARG A 485 -0.33 21.16 -33.87
N GLU A 486 0.54 20.29 -34.38
CA GLU A 486 1.21 19.27 -33.56
C GLU A 486 2.06 19.92 -32.44
N LEU A 487 2.76 21.02 -32.77
CA LEU A 487 3.49 21.80 -31.77
C LEU A 487 2.56 22.49 -30.77
N ALA A 488 1.39 22.98 -31.21
CA ALA A 488 0.40 23.57 -30.30
C ALA A 488 -0.17 22.54 -29.31
N ASP A 489 -0.42 21.31 -29.75
CA ASP A 489 -0.87 20.22 -28.87
C ASP A 489 0.25 19.72 -27.94
N ALA A 490 1.52 19.79 -28.38
CA ALA A 490 2.67 19.50 -27.52
C ALA A 490 2.81 20.48 -26.32
N VAL A 491 2.17 21.65 -26.41
CA VAL A 491 2.24 22.76 -25.43
C VAL A 491 1.03 22.77 -24.47
N ARG A 492 0.10 21.80 -24.54
CA ARG A 492 -1.05 21.69 -23.61
C ARG A 492 -0.66 21.04 -22.27
N SER A 493 -1.30 21.48 -21.18
CA SER A 493 -1.09 20.93 -19.83
C SER A 493 -1.93 19.67 -19.57
N TRP A 494 -1.61 18.94 -18.50
CA TRP A 494 -2.44 17.82 -18.02
C TRP A 494 -3.87 18.29 -17.71
N ASP A 495 -4.01 19.48 -17.11
CA ASP A 495 -5.31 20.06 -16.77
C ASP A 495 -6.14 20.41 -18.03
N ASP A 496 -5.50 20.91 -19.10
CA ASP A 496 -6.15 21.15 -20.41
C ASP A 496 -6.69 19.82 -21.01
N HIS A 497 -5.95 18.72 -20.84
CA HIS A 497 -6.38 17.39 -21.28
C HIS A 497 -7.50 16.80 -20.41
N LEU A 498 -7.50 17.10 -19.11
CA LEU A 498 -8.53 16.63 -18.18
C LEU A 498 -9.87 17.29 -18.50
N GLU A 499 -9.88 18.60 -18.73
CA GLU A 499 -11.08 19.33 -19.14
C GLU A 499 -11.70 18.71 -20.40
N GLN A 500 -10.89 18.47 -21.43
CA GLN A 500 -11.36 17.85 -22.67
C GLN A 500 -11.84 16.40 -22.47
N ALA A 501 -11.17 15.62 -21.62
CA ALA A 501 -11.55 14.24 -21.33
C ALA A 501 -12.88 14.15 -20.55
N LEU A 502 -13.09 15.04 -19.58
CA LEU A 502 -14.34 15.16 -18.83
C LEU A 502 -15.49 15.61 -19.74
N LEU A 503 -15.28 16.66 -20.55
CA LEU A 503 -16.27 17.12 -21.53
C LEU A 503 -16.74 16.00 -22.46
N THR A 504 -15.80 15.17 -22.93
CA THR A 504 -16.10 14.03 -23.81
C THR A 504 -16.87 12.92 -23.09
N SER A 505 -16.55 12.66 -21.81
CA SER A 505 -17.07 11.49 -21.08
C SER A 505 -18.43 11.73 -20.43
N VAL A 506 -18.68 12.94 -19.92
CA VAL A 506 -19.90 13.25 -19.14
C VAL A 506 -20.71 14.43 -19.67
N GLY A 507 -20.25 15.11 -20.73
CA GLY A 507 -20.92 16.27 -21.32
C GLY A 507 -20.63 17.59 -20.58
N GLU A 508 -20.99 18.71 -21.22
CA GLU A 508 -20.59 20.07 -20.82
C GLU A 508 -21.03 20.47 -19.41
N GLU A 509 -22.29 20.24 -19.08
CA GLU A 509 -22.87 20.64 -17.79
C GLU A 509 -22.22 19.91 -16.59
N ARG A 510 -22.08 18.58 -16.69
CA ARG A 510 -21.50 17.76 -15.62
C ARG A 510 -19.98 17.96 -15.53
N ALA A 511 -19.29 18.10 -16.66
CA ALA A 511 -17.86 18.37 -16.68
C ALA A 511 -17.50 19.69 -16.00
N GLY A 512 -18.27 20.77 -16.25
CA GLY A 512 -18.03 22.06 -15.60
C GLY A 512 -18.17 22.01 -14.06
N GLY A 513 -19.17 21.26 -13.56
CA GLY A 513 -19.34 21.03 -12.13
C GLY A 513 -18.19 20.25 -11.49
N LEU A 514 -17.75 19.17 -12.15
CA LEU A 514 -16.62 18.35 -11.67
C LEU A 514 -15.30 19.12 -11.71
N LEU A 515 -15.04 19.88 -12.78
CA LEU A 515 -13.84 20.72 -12.90
C LEU A 515 -13.80 21.75 -11.77
N THR A 516 -14.91 22.47 -11.52
CA THR A 516 -14.97 23.45 -10.42
C THR A 516 -14.72 22.82 -9.04
N ARG A 517 -15.11 21.56 -8.85
CA ARG A 517 -14.94 20.83 -7.58
C ARG A 517 -13.51 20.35 -7.36
N PHE A 518 -12.87 19.85 -8.42
CA PHE A 518 -11.56 19.20 -8.37
C PHE A 518 -10.41 20.04 -8.96
N GLU A 519 -10.66 21.31 -9.30
CA GLU A 519 -9.65 22.23 -9.83
C GLU A 519 -8.48 22.38 -8.84
N GLY A 520 -7.27 22.06 -9.30
CA GLY A 520 -6.06 22.10 -8.47
C GLY A 520 -6.03 21.09 -7.31
N SER A 521 -6.97 20.16 -7.25
CA SER A 521 -7.08 19.18 -6.15
C SER A 521 -6.12 18.00 -6.29
N PHE A 522 -5.61 17.73 -7.49
CA PHE A 522 -4.71 16.61 -7.77
C PHE A 522 -3.23 17.02 -7.57
N PRO A 523 -2.45 16.26 -6.77
CA PRO A 523 -1.04 16.54 -6.57
C PRO A 523 -0.21 16.23 -7.82
N GLU A 524 0.95 16.89 -7.97
CA GLU A 524 1.83 16.68 -9.15
C GLU A 524 2.27 15.22 -9.30
N ALA A 525 2.55 14.51 -8.20
CA ALA A 525 2.86 13.08 -8.23
C ALA A 525 1.75 12.23 -8.89
N TYR A 526 0.47 12.59 -8.70
CA TYR A 526 -0.62 11.91 -9.39
C TYR A 526 -0.64 12.23 -10.88
N LYS A 527 -0.38 13.48 -11.26
CA LYS A 527 -0.32 13.90 -12.68
C LYS A 527 0.87 13.29 -13.43
N GLU A 528 1.94 12.92 -12.73
CA GLU A 528 3.07 12.17 -13.28
C GLU A 528 2.74 10.69 -13.52
N ASP A 529 1.92 10.09 -12.64
CA ASP A 529 1.57 8.67 -12.68
C ASP A 529 0.35 8.33 -13.56
N ALA A 530 -0.64 9.24 -13.64
CA ALA A 530 -1.92 9.01 -14.30
C ALA A 530 -2.16 10.01 -15.44
N THR A 531 -2.60 9.52 -16.59
CA THR A 531 -3.03 10.40 -17.68
C THR A 531 -4.36 11.08 -17.35
N ALA A 532 -4.60 12.24 -17.95
CA ALA A 532 -5.85 12.96 -17.79
C ALA A 532 -7.11 12.14 -18.17
N ARG A 533 -6.97 11.12 -19.02
CA ARG A 533 -8.07 10.20 -19.37
C ARG A 533 -8.30 9.17 -18.26
N GLU A 534 -7.25 8.66 -17.63
CA GLU A 534 -7.33 7.73 -16.49
C GLU A 534 -7.89 8.41 -15.24
N ALA A 535 -7.67 9.72 -15.09
CA ALA A 535 -8.23 10.51 -14.01
C ALA A 535 -9.76 10.70 -14.07
N VAL A 536 -10.39 10.49 -15.23
CA VAL A 536 -11.85 10.64 -15.36
C VAL A 536 -12.60 9.59 -14.51
N PRO A 537 -12.37 8.28 -14.65
CA PRO A 537 -12.92 7.27 -13.74
C PRO A 537 -12.65 7.56 -12.26
N ASP A 538 -11.46 8.05 -11.92
CA ASP A 538 -11.10 8.37 -10.54
C ASP A 538 -11.97 9.50 -9.97
N ILE A 539 -12.14 10.59 -10.73
CA ILE A 539 -13.04 11.69 -10.38
C ILE A 539 -14.47 11.19 -10.18
N LEU A 540 -14.97 10.33 -11.07
CA LEU A 540 -16.33 9.81 -10.97
C LEU A 540 -16.53 8.94 -9.73
N ASN A 541 -15.57 8.05 -9.42
CA ASN A 541 -15.61 7.25 -8.19
C ASN A 541 -15.59 8.16 -6.94
N LEU A 542 -14.73 9.18 -6.91
CA LEU A 542 -14.65 10.12 -5.79
C LEU A 542 -15.90 10.99 -5.61
N ASP A 543 -16.58 11.34 -6.71
CA ASP A 543 -17.81 12.13 -6.71
C ASP A 543 -18.97 11.37 -6.04
N GLU A 544 -19.01 10.04 -6.20
CA GLU A 544 -20.07 9.17 -5.67
C GLU A 544 -19.93 8.84 -4.17
N LEU A 545 -18.76 9.06 -3.55
CA LEU A 545 -18.47 8.61 -2.17
C LEU A 545 -19.15 9.40 -1.04
N GLY A 546 -19.83 10.51 -1.34
CA GLY A 546 -20.35 11.42 -0.30
C GLY A 546 -19.26 11.91 0.66
N GLU A 547 -19.57 12.07 1.94
CA GLU A 547 -18.64 12.61 2.96
C GLU A 547 -17.74 11.56 3.64
N SER A 548 -18.12 10.28 3.64
CA SER A 548 -17.39 9.23 4.40
C SER A 548 -17.38 7.82 3.77
N GLY A 549 -17.61 7.73 2.45
CA GLY A 549 -17.70 6.47 1.71
C GLY A 549 -16.35 5.79 1.39
N ILE A 550 -16.44 4.57 0.89
CA ILE A 550 -15.34 3.82 0.27
C ILE A 550 -15.85 3.15 -1.01
N SER A 551 -15.05 3.16 -2.07
CA SER A 551 -15.29 2.39 -3.30
C SER A 551 -13.97 1.85 -3.80
N VAL A 552 -14.02 0.84 -4.65
CA VAL A 552 -12.81 0.19 -5.17
C VAL A 552 -12.97 -0.12 -6.65
N ALA A 553 -11.85 -0.11 -7.36
CA ALA A 553 -11.76 -0.51 -8.75
C ALA A 553 -10.61 -1.51 -8.94
N LEU A 554 -10.81 -2.51 -9.80
CA LEU A 554 -9.75 -3.42 -10.22
C LEU A 554 -9.63 -3.33 -11.74
N ALA A 555 -8.42 -3.02 -12.21
CA ALA A 555 -8.11 -2.90 -13.63
C ALA A 555 -6.88 -3.73 -13.99
N GLN A 556 -6.83 -4.17 -15.26
CA GLN A 556 -5.60 -4.67 -15.85
C GLN A 556 -4.90 -3.52 -16.58
N PRO A 557 -3.64 -3.19 -16.24
CA PRO A 557 -2.92 -2.13 -16.96
C PRO A 557 -2.72 -2.49 -18.43
N ALA A 558 -2.72 -1.48 -19.30
CA ALA A 558 -2.55 -1.68 -20.75
C ALA A 558 -1.14 -2.18 -21.13
N ILE A 559 -0.12 -1.83 -20.34
CA ILE A 559 1.27 -2.24 -20.50
C ILE A 559 1.67 -2.97 -19.21
N VAL A 560 1.87 -4.27 -19.30
CA VAL A 560 2.24 -5.12 -18.15
C VAL A 560 3.43 -6.00 -18.49
N ALA A 561 4.27 -6.26 -17.49
CA ALA A 561 5.31 -7.29 -17.59
C ALA A 561 4.69 -8.70 -17.53
N SER A 562 3.54 -8.85 -16.87
CA SER A 562 2.79 -10.10 -16.76
C SER A 562 1.29 -9.89 -16.93
N LEU A 563 0.62 -10.79 -17.63
CA LEU A 563 -0.85 -10.80 -17.72
C LEU A 563 -1.54 -11.03 -16.36
N ARG A 564 -0.79 -11.41 -15.32
CA ARG A 564 -1.26 -11.57 -13.93
C ARG A 564 -1.19 -10.29 -13.11
N ASP A 565 -0.56 -9.24 -13.62
CA ASP A 565 -0.46 -7.97 -12.89
C ASP A 565 -1.79 -7.22 -13.00
N ARG A 566 -2.28 -6.69 -11.87
CA ARG A 566 -3.52 -5.90 -11.74
C ARG A 566 -3.22 -4.61 -10.98
N ARG A 567 -4.05 -3.59 -11.20
CA ARG A 567 -4.11 -2.39 -10.36
C ARG A 567 -5.41 -2.39 -9.59
N PHE A 568 -5.31 -2.29 -8.28
CA PHE A 568 -6.44 -2.23 -7.37
C PHE A 568 -6.45 -0.88 -6.67
N THR A 569 -7.44 -0.07 -7.01
CA THR A 569 -7.54 1.31 -6.54
C THR A 569 -8.64 1.40 -5.48
N ILE A 570 -8.30 1.93 -4.31
CA ILE A 570 -9.25 2.23 -3.23
C ILE A 570 -9.47 3.73 -3.19
N TYR A 571 -10.74 4.14 -3.33
CA TYR A 571 -11.18 5.51 -3.18
C TYR A 571 -11.83 5.68 -1.80
N ARG A 572 -11.41 6.71 -1.06
CA ARG A 572 -11.88 6.97 0.30
C ARG A 572 -12.25 8.43 0.47
N ALA A 573 -13.43 8.70 1.05
CA ALA A 573 -13.77 9.99 1.62
C ALA A 573 -13.66 9.93 3.16
N GLY A 574 -13.09 10.97 3.76
CA GLY A 574 -12.89 11.06 5.21
C GLY A 574 -11.50 10.57 5.64
N PRO A 575 -11.35 9.96 6.85
CA PRO A 575 -10.03 9.62 7.39
C PRO A 575 -9.24 8.67 6.49
N ALA A 576 -7.93 8.93 6.42
CA ALA A 576 -6.96 8.09 5.73
C ALA A 576 -7.04 6.62 6.20
N VAL A 577 -6.89 5.71 5.25
CA VAL A 577 -6.85 4.26 5.50
C VAL A 577 -5.43 3.84 5.85
N SER A 578 -5.29 2.97 6.85
CA SER A 578 -4.00 2.36 7.20
C SER A 578 -3.71 1.14 6.33
N LEU A 579 -2.48 1.02 5.84
CA LEU A 579 -1.96 -0.21 5.22
C LEU A 579 -2.17 -1.45 6.09
N ALA A 580 -2.05 -1.32 7.41
CA ALA A 580 -2.26 -2.42 8.35
C ALA A 580 -3.70 -2.98 8.31
N SER A 581 -4.66 -2.21 7.78
CA SER A 581 -6.05 -2.63 7.59
C SER A 581 -6.28 -3.27 6.21
N VAL A 582 -5.56 -2.82 5.17
CA VAL A 582 -5.78 -3.25 3.77
C VAL A 582 -4.99 -4.51 3.43
N ILE A 583 -3.70 -4.54 3.79
CA ILE A 583 -2.78 -5.62 3.41
C ILE A 583 -3.26 -7.00 3.89
N PRO A 584 -3.78 -7.18 5.12
CA PRO A 584 -4.31 -8.47 5.54
C PRO A 584 -5.48 -8.98 4.69
N ILE A 585 -6.33 -8.07 4.18
CA ILE A 585 -7.45 -8.40 3.31
C ILE A 585 -6.93 -8.88 1.96
N LEU A 586 -6.04 -8.11 1.34
CA LEU A 586 -5.42 -8.47 0.06
C LEU A 586 -4.68 -9.82 0.15
N ASN A 587 -3.88 -10.03 1.20
CA ASN A 587 -3.19 -11.30 1.44
C ASN A 587 -4.15 -12.49 1.59
N GLY A 588 -5.36 -12.26 2.12
CA GLY A 588 -6.42 -13.27 2.19
C GLY A 588 -6.87 -13.78 0.82
N PHE A 589 -6.85 -12.93 -0.20
CA PHE A 589 -7.15 -13.29 -1.60
C PHE A 589 -5.99 -14.03 -2.31
N GLY A 590 -4.87 -14.25 -1.62
CA GLY A 590 -3.71 -14.94 -2.16
C GLY A 590 -2.88 -14.11 -3.15
N VAL A 591 -3.21 -12.83 -3.34
CA VAL A 591 -2.46 -11.92 -4.22
C VAL A 591 -1.18 -11.40 -3.55
N GLU A 592 -0.15 -11.16 -4.35
CA GLU A 592 1.07 -10.48 -3.91
C GLU A 592 0.92 -8.97 -4.16
N VAL A 593 1.21 -8.15 -3.14
CA VAL A 593 1.22 -6.68 -3.27
C VAL A 593 2.62 -6.23 -3.68
N LEU A 594 2.74 -5.68 -4.89
CA LEU A 594 3.99 -5.25 -5.51
C LEU A 594 4.41 -3.84 -5.09
N ASP A 595 3.47 -2.89 -5.13
CA ASP A 595 3.68 -1.49 -4.75
C ASP A 595 2.37 -0.85 -4.25
N GLU A 596 2.47 0.35 -3.68
CA GLU A 596 1.36 1.23 -3.34
C GLU A 596 1.69 2.66 -3.79
N ARG A 597 0.70 3.34 -4.38
CA ARG A 597 0.76 4.77 -4.68
C ARG A 597 -0.38 5.51 -4.00
N PRO A 598 -0.13 6.21 -2.87
CA PRO A 598 -1.14 6.96 -2.14
C PRO A 598 -1.20 8.42 -2.60
N TYR A 599 -2.40 8.90 -2.91
CA TYR A 599 -2.66 10.29 -3.28
C TYR A 599 -3.72 10.90 -2.38
N ARG A 600 -3.45 12.12 -1.91
CA ARG A 600 -4.40 12.93 -1.15
C ARG A 600 -5.01 13.99 -2.05
N ILE A 601 -6.33 14.06 -2.09
CA ILE A 601 -7.09 14.96 -2.95
C ILE A 601 -7.96 15.86 -2.07
N SER A 602 -7.78 17.17 -2.22
CA SER A 602 -8.55 18.17 -1.47
C SER A 602 -9.41 18.96 -2.44
N GLY A 603 -10.71 18.65 -2.46
CA GLY A 603 -11.70 19.37 -3.29
C GLY A 603 -12.01 20.77 -2.75
N SER A 604 -12.63 21.62 -3.58
CA SER A 604 -13.11 22.95 -3.16
C SER A 604 -14.25 22.88 -2.14
N ASP A 605 -14.85 21.71 -1.94
CA ASP A 605 -15.88 21.42 -0.94
C ASP A 605 -15.33 21.16 0.48
N GLY A 606 -14.01 21.14 0.65
CA GLY A 606 -13.36 20.93 1.95
C GLY A 606 -13.39 19.48 2.46
N ILE A 607 -13.90 18.53 1.67
CA ILE A 607 -13.89 17.10 2.01
C ILE A 607 -12.53 16.51 1.60
N GLU A 608 -11.84 15.93 2.58
CA GLU A 608 -10.59 15.20 2.33
C GLU A 608 -10.89 13.84 1.69
N ARG A 609 -10.23 13.58 0.56
CA ARG A 609 -10.35 12.33 -0.19
C ARG A 609 -8.98 11.71 -0.42
N HIS A 610 -8.95 10.40 -0.56
CA HIS A 610 -7.74 9.63 -0.81
C HIS A 610 -7.96 8.64 -1.94
N ILE A 611 -6.92 8.47 -2.76
CA ILE A 611 -6.79 7.37 -3.73
C ILE A 611 -5.59 6.53 -3.27
N TYR A 612 -5.78 5.23 -3.08
CA TYR A 612 -4.70 4.29 -2.83
C TYR A 612 -4.66 3.29 -3.97
N ASP A 613 -3.64 3.37 -4.81
CA ASP A 613 -3.52 2.49 -5.98
C ASP A 613 -2.43 1.43 -5.77
N PHE A 614 -2.87 0.16 -5.65
CA PHE A 614 -2.02 -0.98 -5.34
C PHE A 614 -1.68 -1.78 -6.60
N GLY A 615 -0.39 -2.03 -6.82
CA GLY A 615 0.05 -3.03 -7.78
C GLY A 615 -0.12 -4.43 -7.19
N LEU A 616 -0.92 -5.27 -7.82
CA LEU A 616 -1.17 -6.65 -7.37
C LEU A 616 -0.68 -7.65 -8.40
N ARG A 617 -0.19 -8.80 -7.95
CA ARG A 617 0.08 -9.97 -8.79
C ARG A 617 -0.77 -11.15 -8.35
N LEU A 618 -1.52 -11.70 -9.29
CA LEU A 618 -2.34 -12.90 -9.08
C LEU A 618 -1.45 -14.15 -8.88
N PRO A 619 -1.92 -15.18 -8.14
CA PRO A 619 -1.20 -16.44 -7.93
C PRO A 619 -0.79 -17.16 -9.23
N ASP A 620 0.18 -18.07 -9.12
CA ASP A 620 0.69 -18.89 -10.24
C ASP A 620 -0.25 -20.05 -10.63
N GLU A 621 -1.52 -19.73 -10.89
CA GLU A 621 -2.58 -20.67 -11.34
C GLU A 621 -3.19 -20.22 -12.68
N ASP A 622 -4.23 -20.93 -13.15
CA ASP A 622 -4.97 -20.55 -14.35
C ASP A 622 -5.58 -19.15 -14.23
N MET A 623 -5.57 -18.41 -15.34
CA MET A 623 -6.10 -17.04 -15.36
C MET A 623 -7.60 -17.04 -15.07
N PRO A 624 -8.10 -16.12 -14.22
CA PRO A 624 -9.52 -16.03 -13.94
C PRO A 624 -10.31 -15.58 -15.17
N ASN A 625 -11.61 -15.87 -15.17
CA ASN A 625 -12.52 -15.33 -16.18
C ASN A 625 -12.69 -13.80 -15.98
N GLU A 626 -12.03 -13.02 -16.83
CA GLU A 626 -11.96 -11.56 -16.75
C GLU A 626 -13.33 -10.87 -16.75
N ASP A 627 -14.33 -11.40 -17.48
CA ASP A 627 -15.65 -10.76 -17.61
C ASP A 627 -16.36 -10.54 -16.26
N THR A 628 -16.00 -11.35 -15.27
CA THR A 628 -16.68 -11.39 -13.97
C THR A 628 -15.72 -11.25 -12.79
N PHE A 629 -14.42 -11.37 -13.02
CA PHE A 629 -13.40 -11.35 -11.97
C PHE A 629 -13.32 -9.99 -11.26
N THR A 630 -13.27 -8.89 -12.02
CA THR A 630 -13.20 -7.52 -11.47
C THR A 630 -14.32 -7.26 -10.47
N THR A 631 -15.57 -7.58 -10.83
CA THR A 631 -16.72 -7.38 -9.94
C THR A 631 -16.65 -8.28 -8.72
N ARG A 632 -16.37 -9.58 -8.89
CA ARG A 632 -16.27 -10.52 -7.75
C ARG A 632 -15.19 -10.11 -6.75
N PHE A 633 -14.02 -9.71 -7.22
CA PHE A 633 -12.91 -9.28 -6.37
C PHE A 633 -13.26 -7.99 -5.61
N SER A 634 -13.78 -6.98 -6.30
CA SER A 634 -14.20 -5.72 -5.70
C SER A 634 -15.30 -5.92 -4.64
N ASP A 635 -16.33 -6.70 -4.95
CA ASP A 635 -17.42 -7.02 -4.02
C ASP A 635 -16.91 -7.78 -2.79
N ALA A 636 -16.01 -8.74 -3.00
CA ALA A 636 -15.41 -9.52 -1.90
C ALA A 636 -14.52 -8.65 -1.00
N PHE A 637 -13.74 -7.74 -1.57
CA PHE A 637 -12.95 -6.79 -0.80
C PHE A 637 -13.85 -5.88 0.04
N LEU A 638 -14.88 -5.28 -0.56
CA LEU A 638 -15.83 -4.42 0.14
C LEU A 638 -16.61 -5.17 1.23
N ALA A 639 -16.94 -6.45 1.01
CA ALA A 639 -17.57 -7.30 2.01
C ALA A 639 -16.64 -7.56 3.21
N CYS A 640 -15.34 -7.81 2.97
CA CYS A 640 -14.35 -7.94 4.04
C CYS A 640 -14.14 -6.62 4.79
N TRP A 641 -14.01 -5.51 4.05
CA TRP A 641 -13.84 -4.17 4.60
C TRP A 641 -15.01 -3.76 5.50
N SER A 642 -16.23 -4.10 5.10
CA SER A 642 -17.46 -3.81 5.85
C SER A 642 -17.78 -4.85 6.93
N MET A 643 -16.88 -5.80 7.21
CA MET A 643 -17.09 -6.90 8.16
C MET A 643 -18.32 -7.78 7.86
N ASN A 644 -18.73 -7.85 6.59
CA ASN A 644 -19.76 -8.77 6.10
C ASN A 644 -19.19 -10.14 5.69
N ALA A 645 -17.87 -10.24 5.52
CA ALA A 645 -17.13 -11.47 5.25
C ALA A 645 -15.84 -11.54 6.08
N ASP A 646 -15.38 -12.74 6.43
CA ASP A 646 -14.08 -12.95 7.08
C ASP A 646 -12.92 -12.77 6.08
N SER A 647 -11.78 -12.29 6.59
CA SER A 647 -10.55 -12.09 5.83
C SER A 647 -9.52 -13.18 6.17
N ASP A 648 -9.52 -14.28 5.41
CA ASP A 648 -8.49 -15.32 5.48
C ASP A 648 -8.22 -15.96 4.11
N ARG A 649 -7.33 -16.97 4.09
CA ARG A 649 -6.81 -17.57 2.86
C ARG A 649 -7.86 -18.30 2.00
N LEU A 650 -9.04 -18.63 2.52
CA LEU A 650 -10.13 -19.15 1.67
C LEU A 650 -10.63 -18.10 0.66
N ASN A 651 -10.36 -16.81 0.88
CA ASN A 651 -10.72 -15.78 -0.10
C ASN A 651 -9.92 -15.93 -1.40
N THR A 652 -8.84 -16.72 -1.43
CA THR A 652 -8.16 -17.16 -2.67
C THR A 652 -9.12 -17.90 -3.63
N LEU A 653 -10.20 -18.51 -3.12
CA LEU A 653 -11.23 -19.11 -3.98
C LEU A 653 -11.98 -18.07 -4.83
N VAL A 654 -11.91 -16.77 -4.49
CA VAL A 654 -12.42 -15.69 -5.37
C VAL A 654 -11.48 -15.44 -6.54
N THR A 655 -10.16 -15.53 -6.32
CA THR A 655 -9.13 -15.27 -7.33
C THR A 655 -8.92 -16.47 -8.24
N THR A 656 -8.74 -17.67 -7.69
CA THR A 656 -8.44 -18.88 -8.48
C THR A 656 -9.63 -19.82 -8.62
N GLY A 657 -10.55 -19.80 -7.66
CA GLY A 657 -11.73 -20.67 -7.67
C GLY A 657 -12.94 -20.10 -8.40
N GLY A 658 -12.93 -18.83 -8.82
CA GLY A 658 -14.06 -18.20 -9.51
C GLY A 658 -15.34 -18.07 -8.67
N LEU A 659 -15.24 -18.26 -7.36
CA LEU A 659 -16.36 -18.11 -6.42
C LEU A 659 -16.60 -16.63 -6.08
N ASP A 660 -17.83 -16.28 -5.71
CA ASP A 660 -18.14 -15.02 -5.03
C ASP A 660 -17.89 -15.11 -3.50
N TRP A 661 -17.90 -13.96 -2.83
CA TRP A 661 -17.61 -13.91 -1.39
C TRP A 661 -18.63 -14.66 -0.51
N ARG A 662 -19.88 -14.82 -0.97
CA ARG A 662 -20.92 -15.54 -0.24
C ARG A 662 -20.73 -17.04 -0.36
N GLU A 663 -20.41 -17.52 -1.55
CA GLU A 663 -20.03 -18.92 -1.78
C GLU A 663 -18.82 -19.28 -0.90
N VAL A 664 -17.81 -18.42 -0.84
CA VAL A 664 -16.67 -18.59 0.07
C VAL A 664 -17.11 -18.60 1.54
N ALA A 665 -18.03 -17.72 1.94
CA ALA A 665 -18.58 -17.72 3.30
C ALA A 665 -19.34 -19.02 3.64
N ALA A 666 -20.02 -19.64 2.68
CA ALA A 666 -20.66 -20.94 2.87
C ALA A 666 -19.63 -22.06 3.04
N VAL A 667 -18.59 -22.10 2.20
CA VAL A 667 -17.47 -23.05 2.33
C VAL A 667 -16.78 -22.90 3.69
N ARG A 668 -16.53 -21.66 4.10
CA ARG A 668 -15.98 -21.31 5.42
C ARG A 668 -16.83 -21.85 6.56
N ALA A 669 -18.15 -21.71 6.46
CA ALA A 669 -19.06 -22.25 7.46
C ALA A 669 -18.98 -23.78 7.55
N TRP A 670 -18.80 -24.48 6.43
CA TRP A 670 -18.62 -25.95 6.43
C TRP A 670 -17.28 -26.37 7.05
N VAL A 671 -16.20 -25.63 6.78
CA VAL A 671 -14.89 -25.84 7.44
C VAL A 671 -14.99 -25.60 8.95
N GLU A 672 -15.66 -24.52 9.36
CA GLU A 672 -15.83 -24.20 10.78
C GLU A 672 -16.69 -25.26 11.49
N TYR A 673 -17.75 -25.76 10.84
CA TYR A 673 -18.57 -26.85 11.36
C TYR A 673 -17.79 -28.18 11.43
N ALA A 674 -16.99 -28.51 10.40
CA ALA A 674 -16.13 -29.69 10.40
C ALA A 674 -15.14 -29.70 11.58
N ARG A 675 -14.59 -28.53 11.91
CA ARG A 675 -13.76 -28.35 13.13
C ARG A 675 -14.56 -28.61 14.40
N GLN A 676 -15.78 -28.05 14.51
CA GLN A 676 -16.64 -28.22 15.70
C GLN A 676 -17.11 -29.66 15.95
N ILE A 677 -17.14 -30.52 14.93
CA ILE A 677 -17.45 -31.96 15.10
C ILE A 677 -16.21 -32.81 15.40
N GLY A 678 -15.04 -32.19 15.60
CA GLY A 678 -13.81 -32.87 15.98
C GLY A 678 -13.05 -33.49 14.80
N SER A 679 -13.02 -32.82 13.64
CA SER A 679 -12.18 -33.25 12.52
C SER A 679 -10.71 -33.41 12.96
N PRO A 680 -10.00 -34.48 12.52
CA PRO A 680 -8.59 -34.67 12.85
C PRO A 680 -7.68 -33.66 12.13
N PHE A 681 -8.21 -32.92 11.16
CA PHE A 681 -7.48 -31.94 10.36
C PHE A 681 -7.65 -30.53 10.94
N SER A 682 -6.57 -29.73 10.91
CA SER A 682 -6.65 -28.33 11.32
C SER A 682 -7.43 -27.49 10.29
N ALA A 683 -8.03 -26.39 10.73
CA ALA A 683 -8.71 -25.47 9.81
C ALA A 683 -7.78 -24.98 8.70
N GLN A 684 -6.55 -24.60 9.05
CA GLN A 684 -5.54 -24.14 8.09
C GLN A 684 -5.24 -25.20 7.02
N TYR A 685 -5.06 -26.47 7.41
CA TYR A 685 -4.82 -27.55 6.47
C TYR A 685 -6.04 -27.81 5.56
N MET A 686 -7.25 -27.79 6.12
CA MET A 686 -8.47 -27.89 5.30
C MET A 686 -8.58 -26.77 4.28
N ILE A 687 -8.22 -25.53 4.66
CA ILE A 687 -8.19 -24.39 3.74
C ILE A 687 -7.19 -24.61 2.61
N GLU A 688 -5.98 -25.08 2.91
CA GLU A 688 -4.94 -25.38 1.91
C GLU A 688 -5.38 -26.46 0.92
N VAL A 689 -6.04 -27.52 1.41
CA VAL A 689 -6.64 -28.55 0.56
C VAL A 689 -7.70 -27.94 -0.37
N LEU A 690 -8.61 -27.11 0.16
CA LEU A 690 -9.69 -26.52 -0.65
C LEU A 690 -9.16 -25.55 -1.71
N VAL A 691 -8.14 -24.75 -1.37
CA VAL A 691 -7.47 -23.86 -2.32
C VAL A 691 -6.73 -24.65 -3.41
N SER A 692 -6.21 -25.85 -3.10
CA SER A 692 -5.53 -26.71 -4.09
C SER A 692 -6.48 -27.49 -5.01
N HIS A 693 -7.78 -27.56 -4.68
CA HIS A 693 -8.78 -28.36 -5.41
C HIS A 693 -10.01 -27.51 -5.79
N THR A 694 -9.78 -26.33 -6.36
CA THR A 694 -10.81 -25.31 -6.62
C THR A 694 -11.99 -25.80 -7.46
N GLU A 695 -11.74 -26.63 -8.47
CA GLU A 695 -12.79 -27.24 -9.31
C GLU A 695 -13.78 -28.08 -8.50
N ILE A 696 -13.28 -28.85 -7.53
CA ILE A 696 -14.13 -29.67 -6.66
C ILE A 696 -14.92 -28.77 -5.72
N VAL A 697 -14.32 -27.69 -5.22
CA VAL A 697 -15.02 -26.70 -4.38
C VAL A 697 -16.16 -26.04 -5.15
N GLN A 698 -15.96 -25.66 -6.41
CA GLN A 698 -17.04 -25.15 -7.27
C GLN A 698 -18.18 -26.16 -7.41
N LEU A 699 -17.86 -27.45 -7.60
CA LEU A 699 -18.88 -28.50 -7.71
C LEU A 699 -19.63 -28.69 -6.37
N LEU A 700 -18.97 -28.57 -5.22
CA LEU A 700 -19.63 -28.60 -3.91
C LEU A 700 -20.61 -27.45 -3.72
N VAL A 701 -20.23 -26.24 -4.12
CA VAL A 701 -21.12 -25.06 -4.09
C VAL A 701 -22.29 -25.25 -5.06
N LYS A 702 -22.04 -25.63 -6.31
CA LYS A 702 -23.11 -25.91 -7.29
C LYS A 702 -24.06 -27.02 -6.81
N LEU A 703 -23.54 -28.03 -6.10
CA LEU A 703 -24.35 -29.08 -5.48
C LEU A 703 -25.21 -28.52 -4.35
N PHE A 704 -24.65 -27.69 -3.49
CA PHE A 704 -25.40 -27.00 -2.43
C PHE A 704 -26.52 -26.16 -3.02
N GLU A 705 -26.24 -25.36 -4.05
CA GLU A 705 -27.24 -24.51 -4.71
C GLU A 705 -28.35 -25.31 -5.37
N ALA A 706 -28.01 -26.34 -6.15
CA ALA A 706 -28.98 -27.20 -6.80
C ALA A 706 -29.90 -27.92 -5.79
N ARG A 707 -29.49 -28.05 -4.52
CA ARG A 707 -30.29 -28.65 -3.45
C ARG A 707 -31.12 -27.64 -2.67
N HIS A 708 -30.67 -26.39 -2.55
CA HIS A 708 -31.21 -25.44 -1.56
C HIS A 708 -31.81 -24.17 -2.14
N HIS A 709 -31.62 -23.88 -3.43
CA HIS A 709 -32.19 -22.69 -4.05
C HIS A 709 -33.73 -22.70 -3.94
N PRO A 710 -34.37 -21.64 -3.42
CA PRO A 710 -35.81 -21.64 -3.11
C PRO A 710 -36.69 -21.92 -4.32
N ALA A 711 -36.35 -21.36 -5.48
CA ALA A 711 -37.06 -21.57 -6.75
C ALA A 711 -36.38 -22.63 -7.64
N ASP A 712 -35.10 -22.44 -7.97
CA ASP A 712 -34.32 -23.27 -8.91
C ASP A 712 -33.68 -24.55 -8.33
N ASN A 713 -34.19 -25.09 -7.20
CA ASN A 713 -33.72 -26.41 -6.74
C ASN A 713 -34.09 -27.50 -7.78
N ASP A 714 -33.15 -28.41 -8.04
CA ASP A 714 -33.33 -29.51 -8.98
C ASP A 714 -32.63 -30.76 -8.46
N ALA A 715 -33.42 -31.72 -7.98
CA ALA A 715 -32.92 -32.99 -7.46
C ALA A 715 -32.19 -33.85 -8.50
N ARG A 716 -32.54 -33.76 -9.79
CA ARG A 716 -31.85 -34.49 -10.86
C ARG A 716 -30.49 -33.86 -11.14
N LYS A 717 -30.45 -32.53 -11.27
CA LYS A 717 -29.18 -31.77 -11.42
C LYS A 717 -28.27 -31.99 -10.22
N ALA A 718 -28.79 -31.91 -8.99
CA ALA A 718 -28.04 -32.19 -7.77
C ALA A 718 -27.45 -33.62 -7.77
N LYS A 719 -28.21 -34.63 -8.25
CA LYS A 719 -27.70 -36.00 -8.35
C LYS A 719 -26.58 -36.14 -9.39
N ALA A 720 -26.69 -35.45 -10.52
CA ALA A 720 -25.65 -35.43 -11.55
C ALA A 720 -24.36 -34.77 -11.02
N ILE A 721 -24.46 -33.57 -10.43
CA ILE A 721 -23.32 -32.87 -9.84
C ILE A 721 -22.69 -33.69 -8.71
N HIS A 722 -23.48 -34.35 -7.87
CA HIS A 722 -22.94 -35.25 -6.84
C HIS A 722 -22.08 -36.39 -7.44
N HIS A 723 -22.50 -36.96 -8.58
CA HIS A 723 -21.70 -37.97 -9.27
C HIS A 723 -20.42 -37.37 -9.88
N GLU A 724 -20.48 -36.16 -10.41
CA GLU A 724 -19.32 -35.41 -10.90
C GLU A 724 -18.31 -35.15 -9.77
N VAL A 725 -18.77 -34.74 -8.58
CA VAL A 725 -17.91 -34.57 -7.39
C VAL A 725 -17.20 -35.88 -7.04
N LEU A 726 -17.94 -37.01 -7.00
CA LEU A 726 -17.35 -38.31 -6.70
C LEU A 726 -16.31 -38.74 -7.74
N THR A 727 -16.56 -38.44 -9.01
CA THR A 727 -15.63 -38.75 -10.10
C THR A 727 -14.36 -37.87 -10.02
N ALA A 728 -14.50 -36.59 -9.68
CA ALA A 728 -13.37 -35.69 -9.48
C ALA A 728 -12.51 -36.13 -8.27
N LEU A 729 -13.16 -36.57 -7.18
CA LEU A 729 -12.49 -37.13 -6.00
C LEU A 729 -11.64 -38.36 -6.33
N ASP A 730 -12.06 -39.22 -7.27
CA ASP A 730 -11.27 -40.40 -7.68
C ASP A 730 -9.92 -40.02 -8.32
N SER A 731 -9.74 -38.76 -8.73
CA SER A 731 -8.50 -38.23 -9.31
C SER A 731 -7.59 -37.55 -8.28
N VAL A 732 -8.02 -37.43 -7.02
CA VAL A 732 -7.23 -36.79 -5.95
C VAL A 732 -6.13 -37.74 -5.46
N ALA A 733 -4.86 -37.34 -5.62
CA ALA A 733 -3.72 -38.20 -5.31
C ALA A 733 -3.48 -38.38 -3.79
N SER A 734 -3.77 -37.35 -2.99
CA SER A 734 -3.59 -37.37 -1.53
C SER A 734 -4.82 -37.95 -0.84
N LEU A 735 -4.63 -39.01 -0.05
CA LEU A 735 -5.71 -39.63 0.73
C LEU A 735 -6.27 -38.70 1.80
N ASP A 736 -5.44 -37.82 2.37
CA ASP A 736 -5.91 -36.87 3.38
C ASP A 736 -6.73 -35.74 2.75
N ASP A 737 -6.35 -35.27 1.55
CA ASP A 737 -7.14 -34.32 0.76
C ASP A 737 -8.52 -34.89 0.42
N ASP A 738 -8.57 -36.15 -0.07
CA ASP A 738 -9.82 -36.87 -0.35
C ASP A 738 -10.70 -36.95 0.90
N ARG A 739 -10.12 -37.28 2.07
CA ARG A 739 -10.85 -37.35 3.35
C ARG A 739 -11.42 -36.00 3.77
N VAL A 740 -10.67 -34.91 3.62
CA VAL A 740 -11.14 -33.54 3.91
C VAL A 740 -12.34 -33.21 3.02
N ILE A 741 -12.20 -33.37 1.70
CA ILE A 741 -13.24 -33.00 0.75
C ILE A 741 -14.49 -33.88 0.93
N ARG A 742 -14.33 -35.19 1.17
CA ARG A 742 -15.47 -36.09 1.48
C ARG A 742 -16.19 -35.72 2.77
N GLN A 743 -15.47 -35.23 3.78
CA GLN A 743 -16.09 -34.73 5.01
C GLN A 743 -16.98 -33.51 4.71
N LEU A 744 -16.49 -32.54 3.93
CA LEU A 744 -17.27 -31.38 3.51
C LEU A 744 -18.46 -31.76 2.61
N LEU A 745 -18.28 -32.68 1.67
CA LEU A 745 -19.37 -33.24 0.87
C LEU A 745 -20.47 -33.83 1.76
N GLY A 746 -20.09 -34.61 2.78
CA GLY A 746 -21.03 -35.16 3.76
C GLY A 746 -21.82 -34.09 4.50
N ILE A 747 -21.17 -32.99 4.90
CA ILE A 747 -21.82 -31.84 5.54
C ILE A 747 -22.83 -31.20 4.58
N VAL A 748 -22.43 -30.90 3.34
CA VAL A 748 -23.30 -30.29 2.31
C VAL A 748 -24.54 -31.17 2.05
N LEU A 749 -24.36 -32.48 1.97
CA LEU A 749 -25.47 -33.41 1.75
C LEU A 749 -26.45 -33.44 2.93
N ALA A 750 -25.94 -33.30 4.16
CA ALA A 750 -26.69 -33.33 5.41
C ALA A 750 -27.44 -32.03 5.73
N VAL A 751 -27.20 -30.93 5.00
CA VAL A 751 -27.99 -29.69 5.16
C VAL A 751 -29.44 -29.93 4.72
N LEU A 752 -30.37 -29.54 5.60
CA LEU A 752 -31.82 -29.63 5.43
C LEU A 752 -32.45 -28.29 5.04
N ARG A 753 -32.00 -27.21 5.68
CA ARG A 753 -32.50 -25.83 5.48
C ARG A 753 -31.33 -24.83 5.61
N THR A 754 -31.42 -23.71 4.90
CA THR A 754 -30.41 -22.64 4.98
C THR A 754 -31.00 -21.26 4.70
N ASN A 755 -30.53 -20.22 5.40
CA ASN A 755 -30.96 -18.84 5.18
C ASN A 755 -30.13 -18.14 4.09
N TYR A 756 -29.25 -18.85 3.39
CA TYR A 756 -28.32 -18.31 2.41
C TYR A 756 -29.00 -17.40 1.36
N TYR A 757 -30.22 -17.71 0.95
CA TYR A 757 -30.96 -16.94 -0.06
C TYR A 757 -31.78 -15.76 0.51
N GLN A 758 -31.91 -15.66 1.82
CA GLN A 758 -32.69 -14.59 2.46
C GLN A 758 -31.97 -13.25 2.41
N ARG A 759 -32.75 -12.17 2.24
CA ARG A 759 -32.26 -10.80 2.14
C ARG A 759 -32.94 -9.88 3.16
N ILE A 760 -32.24 -8.82 3.56
CA ILE A 760 -32.75 -7.68 4.33
C ILE A 760 -32.50 -6.43 3.49
N ASP A 761 -33.54 -5.65 3.20
CA ASP A 761 -33.47 -4.42 2.38
C ASP A 761 -32.77 -4.62 1.02
N GLY A 762 -33.02 -5.77 0.38
CA GLY A 762 -32.42 -6.14 -0.90
C GLY A 762 -30.97 -6.67 -0.81
N ALA A 763 -30.31 -6.57 0.34
CA ALA A 763 -28.97 -7.08 0.57
C ALA A 763 -28.98 -8.47 1.24
N PRO A 764 -27.98 -9.33 0.97
CA PRO A 764 -27.73 -10.53 1.75
C PRO A 764 -27.70 -10.31 3.27
N LYS A 765 -28.22 -11.27 4.04
CA LYS A 765 -27.99 -11.30 5.50
C LYS A 765 -26.50 -11.47 5.82
N ARG A 766 -26.04 -10.80 6.88
CA ARG A 766 -24.64 -10.84 7.35
C ARG A 766 -24.24 -12.16 8.03
N TRP A 767 -25.22 -13.02 8.34
CA TRP A 767 -25.01 -14.32 8.97
C TRP A 767 -25.59 -15.43 8.10
N LEU A 768 -24.93 -16.58 8.14
CA LEU A 768 -25.38 -17.82 7.50
C LEU A 768 -25.84 -18.81 8.57
N SER A 769 -26.93 -19.51 8.28
CA SER A 769 -27.52 -20.52 9.14
C SER A 769 -27.76 -21.80 8.34
N PHE A 770 -27.42 -22.94 8.95
CA PHE A 770 -27.59 -24.27 8.36
C PHE A 770 -28.27 -25.18 9.38
N LYS A 771 -29.45 -25.71 9.03
CA LYS A 771 -30.08 -26.81 9.77
C LYS A 771 -29.56 -28.10 9.18
N ILE A 772 -28.89 -28.90 9.98
CA ILE A 772 -28.14 -30.09 9.58
C ILE A 772 -28.77 -31.32 10.25
N ASP A 773 -28.83 -32.44 9.52
CA ASP A 773 -29.07 -33.77 10.11
C ASP A 773 -27.72 -34.39 10.52
N PRO A 774 -27.35 -34.40 11.82
CA PRO A 774 -26.05 -34.89 12.25
C PRO A 774 -25.85 -36.39 12.01
N ARG A 775 -26.93 -37.15 11.79
CA ARG A 775 -26.88 -38.59 11.57
C ARG A 775 -26.30 -38.92 10.19
N GLU A 776 -26.49 -38.03 9.23
CA GLU A 776 -25.99 -38.13 7.85
C GLU A 776 -24.55 -37.61 7.70
N VAL A 777 -24.03 -36.88 8.69
CA VAL A 777 -22.65 -36.35 8.64
C VAL A 777 -21.63 -37.45 8.98
N PRO A 778 -20.65 -37.73 8.09
CA PRO A 778 -19.59 -38.69 8.37
C PRO A 778 -18.75 -38.29 9.59
N GLY A 779 -18.40 -39.26 10.44
CA GLY A 779 -17.54 -39.02 11.60
C GLY A 779 -18.20 -38.28 12.78
N MET A 780 -19.52 -38.05 12.75
CA MET A 780 -20.22 -37.32 13.81
C MET A 780 -20.08 -38.00 15.20
N PRO A 781 -19.61 -37.28 16.24
CA PRO A 781 -19.50 -37.78 17.61
C PRO A 781 -20.84 -38.23 18.20
N LEU A 782 -20.81 -39.25 19.07
CA LEU A 782 -21.98 -39.70 19.82
C LEU A 782 -22.19 -38.87 21.10
N PRO A 783 -23.45 -38.68 21.54
CA PRO A 783 -24.70 -39.02 20.88
C PRO A 783 -25.04 -38.00 19.78
N ARG A 784 -25.69 -38.46 18.71
CA ARG A 784 -26.08 -37.61 17.58
C ARG A 784 -27.45 -36.96 17.85
N PRO A 785 -27.56 -35.62 17.89
CA PRO A 785 -28.85 -34.95 17.97
C PRO A 785 -29.74 -35.27 16.76
N MET A 786 -31.04 -35.01 16.88
CA MET A 786 -31.98 -35.13 15.76
C MET A 786 -31.72 -34.04 14.71
N PHE A 787 -31.48 -32.81 15.18
CA PHE A 787 -31.13 -31.65 14.35
C PHE A 787 -30.08 -30.79 15.04
N GLU A 788 -29.22 -30.18 14.23
CA GLU A 788 -28.31 -29.11 14.65
C GLU A 788 -28.54 -27.88 13.79
N ILE A 789 -28.69 -26.71 14.41
CA ILE A 789 -28.66 -25.44 13.69
C ILE A 789 -27.32 -24.79 13.98
N PHE A 790 -26.49 -24.65 12.95
CA PHE A 790 -25.22 -23.94 13.01
C PHE A 790 -25.40 -22.54 12.41
N VAL A 791 -25.04 -21.50 13.16
CA VAL A 791 -25.14 -20.09 12.77
C VAL A 791 -23.75 -19.48 12.81
N THR A 792 -23.35 -18.76 11.78
CA THR A 792 -22.04 -18.11 11.74
C THR A 792 -22.09 -16.77 11.01
N SER A 793 -21.22 -15.87 11.43
CA SER A 793 -20.92 -14.56 10.82
C SER A 793 -19.46 -14.21 11.13
N PRO A 794 -18.91 -13.11 10.59
CA PRO A 794 -17.59 -12.65 10.97
C PRO A 794 -17.45 -12.28 12.45
N GLN A 795 -18.56 -11.98 13.14
CA GLN A 795 -18.57 -11.59 14.56
C GLN A 795 -18.78 -12.76 15.52
N MET A 796 -19.51 -13.80 15.11
CA MET A 796 -19.90 -14.90 16.00
C MET A 796 -20.09 -16.23 15.29
N SER A 797 -20.02 -17.30 16.07
CA SER A 797 -20.46 -18.64 15.67
C SER A 797 -21.25 -19.28 16.80
N GLY A 798 -22.27 -20.07 16.46
CA GLY A 798 -23.11 -20.72 17.44
C GLY A 798 -23.75 -22.00 16.90
N VAL A 799 -24.14 -22.87 17.83
CA VAL A 799 -24.82 -24.12 17.52
C VAL A 799 -25.99 -24.34 18.46
N HIS A 800 -27.10 -24.87 17.95
CA HIS A 800 -28.24 -25.32 18.74
C HIS A 800 -28.53 -26.80 18.43
N LEU A 801 -28.39 -27.65 19.44
CA LEU A 801 -28.55 -29.10 19.37
C LEU A 801 -29.95 -29.49 19.88
N ARG A 802 -30.75 -30.22 19.09
CA ARG A 802 -32.09 -30.71 19.49
C ARG A 802 -32.16 -32.23 19.36
N PHE A 803 -32.65 -32.91 20.40
CA PHE A 803 -32.86 -34.37 20.39
C PHE A 803 -34.29 -34.80 20.01
N GLY A 804 -35.17 -33.84 19.73
CA GLY A 804 -36.54 -34.10 19.27
C GLY A 804 -37.20 -32.87 18.68
N ARG A 805 -38.41 -33.07 18.14
CA ARG A 805 -39.24 -32.01 17.53
C ARG A 805 -39.77 -31.02 18.57
N VAL A 806 -40.15 -31.50 19.74
CA VAL A 806 -40.52 -30.65 20.88
C VAL A 806 -39.38 -30.75 21.87
N ALA A 807 -38.49 -29.76 21.85
CA ALA A 807 -37.27 -29.77 22.66
C ALA A 807 -37.01 -28.41 23.28
N ARG A 808 -36.35 -28.41 24.44
CA ARG A 808 -36.08 -27.20 25.22
C ARG A 808 -34.74 -27.23 25.94
N GLY A 809 -34.09 -26.07 26.00
CA GLY A 809 -33.02 -25.80 26.93
C GLY A 809 -32.31 -24.48 26.67
N GLY A 810 -31.39 -24.15 27.57
CA GLY A 810 -30.74 -22.84 27.61
C GLY A 810 -29.70 -22.60 26.51
N LEU A 811 -29.43 -21.32 26.23
CA LEU A 811 -28.39 -20.85 25.31
C LEU A 811 -27.20 -20.27 26.09
N ARG A 812 -26.01 -20.84 25.94
CA ARG A 812 -24.80 -20.39 26.64
C ARG A 812 -23.98 -19.41 25.81
N TRP A 813 -23.49 -18.34 26.45
CA TRP A 813 -22.34 -17.59 25.90
C TRP A 813 -21.06 -18.28 26.37
N SER A 814 -20.37 -18.94 25.44
CA SER A 814 -19.14 -19.70 25.68
C SER A 814 -17.90 -18.84 25.40
N ASP A 815 -16.84 -19.08 26.16
CA ASP A 815 -15.48 -18.59 25.91
C ASP A 815 -14.62 -19.62 25.14
N ARG A 816 -15.16 -20.81 24.83
CA ARG A 816 -14.47 -21.91 24.16
C ARG A 816 -14.55 -21.84 22.64
N ARG A 817 -13.92 -20.84 22.02
CA ARG A 817 -13.93 -20.64 20.55
C ARG A 817 -13.54 -21.89 19.74
N GLU A 818 -12.64 -22.72 20.26
CA GLU A 818 -12.13 -23.88 19.53
C GLU A 818 -13.10 -25.08 19.53
N ASP A 819 -13.89 -25.28 20.59
CA ASP A 819 -14.68 -26.51 20.78
C ASP A 819 -16.01 -26.30 21.52
N PHE A 820 -16.63 -25.12 21.41
CA PHE A 820 -17.91 -24.81 22.07
C PHE A 820 -19.02 -25.82 21.73
N ARG A 821 -19.03 -26.46 20.55
CA ARG A 821 -20.01 -27.52 20.26
C ARG A 821 -19.86 -28.71 21.21
N THR A 822 -18.63 -29.09 21.58
CA THR A 822 -18.36 -30.17 22.55
C THR A 822 -18.91 -29.80 23.93
N GLU A 823 -18.74 -28.54 24.34
CA GLU A 823 -19.34 -28.03 25.58
C GLU A 823 -20.87 -28.11 25.53
N VAL A 824 -21.50 -27.60 24.46
CA VAL A 824 -22.96 -27.62 24.29
C VAL A 824 -23.49 -29.06 24.24
N LEU A 825 -22.75 -29.99 23.60
CA LEU A 825 -23.09 -31.42 23.58
C LEU A 825 -23.00 -32.07 24.97
N GLY A 826 -22.07 -31.65 25.82
CA GLY A 826 -22.02 -32.07 27.22
C GLY A 826 -23.25 -31.59 28.00
N LEU A 827 -23.64 -30.32 27.80
CA LEU A 827 -24.77 -29.71 28.49
C LEU A 827 -26.12 -30.30 28.07
N VAL A 828 -26.32 -30.58 26.78
CA VAL A 828 -27.59 -31.17 26.30
C VAL A 828 -27.79 -32.59 26.84
N LYS A 829 -26.72 -33.36 27.08
CA LYS A 829 -26.83 -34.69 27.74
C LYS A 829 -27.42 -34.57 29.13
N ALA A 830 -26.97 -33.60 29.92
CA ALA A 830 -27.54 -33.33 31.23
C ALA A 830 -28.99 -32.83 31.11
N GLN A 831 -29.27 -31.95 30.15
CA GLN A 831 -30.63 -31.46 29.89
C GLN A 831 -31.61 -32.58 29.51
N MET A 832 -31.16 -33.57 28.74
CA MET A 832 -31.99 -34.74 28.39
C MET A 832 -32.44 -35.53 29.62
N VAL A 833 -31.58 -35.67 30.63
CA VAL A 833 -31.92 -36.35 31.89
C VAL A 833 -32.85 -35.46 32.73
N LYS A 834 -32.56 -34.16 32.82
CA LYS A 834 -33.41 -33.18 33.54
C LYS A 834 -34.82 -33.12 32.98
N ASN A 835 -34.95 -33.18 31.66
CA ASN A 835 -36.24 -33.08 31.00
C ASN A 835 -37.10 -34.34 31.12
N ALA A 836 -36.61 -35.42 31.74
CA ALA A 836 -37.39 -36.65 31.92
C ALA A 836 -38.66 -36.45 32.77
N VAL A 837 -38.76 -35.34 33.53
CA VAL A 837 -39.93 -34.98 34.34
C VAL A 837 -40.92 -34.05 33.64
N ILE A 838 -40.61 -33.58 32.42
CA ILE A 838 -41.46 -32.69 31.62
C ILE A 838 -41.71 -33.26 30.22
N VAL A 839 -42.62 -32.67 29.46
CA VAL A 839 -42.99 -33.14 28.11
C VAL A 839 -41.89 -32.91 27.05
N PRO A 840 -41.20 -31.75 26.96
CA PRO A 840 -40.21 -31.52 25.92
C PRO A 840 -38.91 -32.28 26.19
N VAL A 841 -38.32 -32.92 25.16
CA VAL A 841 -36.96 -33.48 25.30
C VAL A 841 -35.90 -32.38 25.39
N GLY A 842 -34.65 -32.74 25.67
CA GLY A 842 -33.57 -31.76 25.82
C GLY A 842 -33.13 -31.11 24.49
N SER A 843 -32.93 -29.80 24.53
CA SER A 843 -32.08 -29.06 23.60
C SER A 843 -31.04 -28.23 24.35
N LYS A 844 -30.01 -27.78 23.66
CA LYS A 844 -29.08 -26.79 24.19
C LYS A 844 -28.45 -26.02 23.06
N GLY A 845 -28.22 -24.74 23.27
CA GLY A 845 -27.41 -23.97 22.34
C GLY A 845 -26.24 -23.28 23.03
N GLY A 846 -25.31 -22.83 22.22
CA GLY A 846 -24.26 -21.94 22.67
C GLY A 846 -23.61 -21.21 21.53
N PHE A 847 -23.07 -20.03 21.83
CA PHE A 847 -22.38 -19.18 20.86
C PHE A 847 -21.10 -18.60 21.45
N VAL A 848 -20.20 -18.24 20.56
CA VAL A 848 -18.92 -17.58 20.86
C VAL A 848 -18.84 -16.26 20.08
N VAL A 849 -18.24 -15.26 20.69
CA VAL A 849 -17.88 -13.99 20.03
C VAL A 849 -16.46 -14.15 19.49
N LYS A 850 -16.25 -13.95 18.18
CA LYS A 850 -14.97 -14.21 17.50
C LYS A 850 -13.92 -13.17 17.87
N ASN A 851 -14.30 -11.89 17.91
CA ASN A 851 -13.40 -10.74 18.12
C ASN A 851 -13.96 -9.76 19.17
N PRO A 852 -14.10 -10.18 20.45
CA PRO A 852 -14.71 -9.33 21.46
C PRO A 852 -13.81 -8.12 21.81
N PRO A 853 -14.41 -6.94 22.11
CA PRO A 853 -13.68 -5.83 22.71
C PRO A 853 -12.93 -6.25 23.99
N PRO A 854 -11.83 -5.58 24.37
CA PRO A 854 -11.10 -5.94 25.57
C PRO A 854 -12.00 -5.79 26.81
N MET A 855 -11.91 -6.75 27.75
CA MET A 855 -12.72 -6.78 28.98
C MET A 855 -12.53 -5.56 29.90
N SER A 856 -11.49 -4.75 29.68
CA SER A 856 -11.33 -3.45 30.32
C SER A 856 -12.46 -2.47 29.98
N ASN A 857 -13.07 -2.60 28.80
CA ASN A 857 -14.28 -1.90 28.39
C ASN A 857 -15.50 -2.83 28.49
N ARG A 858 -15.99 -3.02 29.72
CA ARG A 858 -17.12 -3.91 30.02
C ARG A 858 -18.39 -3.60 29.24
N GLU A 859 -18.68 -2.33 28.99
CA GLU A 859 -19.89 -1.90 28.29
C GLU A 859 -19.85 -2.33 26.83
N ALA A 860 -18.74 -2.05 26.13
CA ALA A 860 -18.55 -2.48 24.74
C ALA A 860 -18.52 -4.01 24.60
N PHE A 861 -17.85 -4.71 25.52
CA PHE A 861 -17.85 -6.18 25.54
C PHE A 861 -19.27 -6.76 25.67
N MET A 862 -20.08 -6.18 26.55
CA MET A 862 -21.46 -6.62 26.78
C MET A 862 -22.36 -6.32 25.57
N ALA A 863 -22.20 -5.14 24.97
CA ALA A 863 -22.94 -4.75 23.77
C ALA A 863 -22.68 -5.70 22.59
N GLU A 864 -21.40 -6.01 22.32
CA GLU A 864 -21.02 -6.98 21.27
C GLU A 864 -21.62 -8.37 21.53
N GLY A 865 -21.59 -8.83 22.78
CA GLY A 865 -22.21 -10.09 23.18
C GLY A 865 -23.72 -10.13 22.95
N ILE A 866 -24.42 -9.03 23.24
CA ILE A 866 -25.85 -8.88 22.99
C ILE A 866 -26.16 -8.91 21.48
N ASP A 867 -25.37 -8.22 20.66
CA ASP A 867 -25.61 -8.17 19.21
C ASP A 867 -25.30 -9.52 18.53
N CYS A 868 -24.25 -10.21 19.00
CA CYS A 868 -23.99 -11.60 18.61
C CYS A 868 -25.13 -12.55 19.02
N TYR A 869 -25.69 -12.36 20.22
CA TYR A 869 -26.84 -13.15 20.69
C TYR A 869 -28.10 -12.90 19.84
N LYS A 870 -28.40 -11.63 19.50
CA LYS A 870 -29.52 -11.29 18.59
C LYS A 870 -29.33 -11.92 17.21
N THR A 871 -28.11 -11.93 16.70
CA THR A 871 -27.75 -12.60 15.44
C THR A 871 -27.99 -14.10 15.53
N PHE A 872 -27.58 -14.73 16.64
CA PHE A 872 -27.82 -16.15 16.87
C PHE A 872 -29.32 -16.49 16.87
N ILE A 873 -30.12 -15.76 17.65
CA ILE A 873 -31.58 -15.96 17.70
C ILE A 873 -32.22 -15.75 16.33
N SER A 874 -31.80 -14.71 15.60
CA SER A 874 -32.26 -14.46 14.23
C SER A 874 -31.96 -15.64 13.32
N GLY A 875 -30.75 -16.18 13.35
CA GLY A 875 -30.36 -17.35 12.56
C GLY A 875 -31.14 -18.64 12.91
N LEU A 876 -31.55 -18.81 14.16
CA LEU A 876 -32.44 -19.91 14.55
C LEU A 876 -33.86 -19.73 13.99
N LEU A 877 -34.41 -18.52 14.08
CA LEU A 877 -35.75 -18.18 13.58
C LEU A 877 -35.82 -18.19 12.04
N ASP A 878 -34.73 -17.83 11.36
CA ASP A 878 -34.62 -17.85 9.89
C ASP A 878 -34.91 -19.23 9.27
N LEU A 879 -34.75 -20.30 10.06
CA LEU A 879 -34.91 -21.69 9.60
C LEU A 879 -36.12 -22.41 10.22
N THR A 880 -36.81 -21.78 11.17
CA THR A 880 -37.91 -22.38 11.93
C THR A 880 -39.25 -21.97 11.33
N ASP A 881 -40.15 -22.93 11.11
CA ASP A 881 -41.48 -22.63 10.57
C ASP A 881 -42.31 -21.84 11.60
N ASN A 882 -43.14 -20.91 11.14
CA ASN A 882 -44.08 -20.20 12.01
C ASN A 882 -45.45 -20.90 12.02
N LEU A 883 -46.30 -20.56 12.99
CA LEU A 883 -47.67 -21.05 13.09
C LEU A 883 -48.65 -19.87 13.11
N VAL A 884 -49.24 -19.53 11.97
CA VAL A 884 -50.16 -18.40 11.83
C VAL A 884 -51.58 -18.92 11.74
N GLN A 885 -52.41 -18.61 12.74
CA GLN A 885 -53.80 -19.10 12.83
C GLN A 885 -53.94 -20.64 12.75
N GLY A 886 -52.91 -21.37 13.21
CA GLY A 886 -52.89 -22.84 13.17
C GLY A 886 -52.33 -23.44 11.88
N GLU A 887 -52.02 -22.61 10.87
CA GLU A 887 -51.38 -23.04 9.62
C GLU A 887 -49.86 -22.86 9.70
N VAL A 888 -49.13 -23.84 9.17
CA VAL A 888 -47.67 -23.80 9.13
C VAL A 888 -47.22 -22.87 8.01
N VAL A 889 -46.50 -21.81 8.37
CA VAL A 889 -45.96 -20.80 7.44
C VAL A 889 -44.43 -20.85 7.46
N PRO A 890 -43.77 -21.33 6.40
CA PRO A 890 -42.31 -21.33 6.31
C PRO A 890 -41.73 -19.91 6.24
N PRO A 891 -40.49 -19.70 6.70
CA PRO A 891 -39.74 -18.47 6.42
C PRO A 891 -39.62 -18.22 4.90
N PRO A 892 -39.53 -16.95 4.47
CA PRO A 892 -39.35 -16.61 3.06
C PRO A 892 -38.01 -17.14 2.51
N ASP A 893 -37.97 -17.33 1.18
CA ASP A 893 -36.77 -17.72 0.42
C ASP A 893 -36.05 -18.97 0.97
N LEU A 894 -36.83 -19.94 1.46
CA LEU A 894 -36.34 -21.16 2.09
C LEU A 894 -36.84 -22.42 1.38
N HIS A 895 -35.93 -23.26 0.88
CA HIS A 895 -36.27 -24.62 0.44
C HIS A 895 -36.17 -25.61 1.62
N ARG A 896 -37.30 -26.23 1.99
CA ARG A 896 -37.39 -27.21 3.09
C ARG A 896 -37.18 -28.63 2.55
N ARG A 897 -36.18 -29.33 3.09
CA ARG A 897 -35.88 -30.75 2.74
C ARG A 897 -36.27 -31.74 3.84
N ASP A 898 -36.83 -31.24 4.93
CA ASP A 898 -37.44 -31.94 6.05
C ASP A 898 -38.94 -31.57 6.17
N GLY A 899 -39.63 -32.17 7.13
CA GLY A 899 -41.04 -31.85 7.42
C GLY A 899 -41.21 -30.56 8.24
N ASP A 900 -42.46 -30.27 8.63
CA ASP A 900 -42.78 -29.08 9.44
C ASP A 900 -42.03 -29.05 10.77
N ASP A 901 -41.53 -27.87 11.15
CA ASP A 901 -40.77 -27.64 12.37
C ASP A 901 -41.11 -26.27 12.95
N THR A 902 -42.23 -26.20 13.70
CA THR A 902 -42.78 -24.96 14.23
C THR A 902 -42.37 -24.64 15.67
N TYR A 903 -41.76 -25.59 16.37
CA TYR A 903 -41.50 -25.46 17.81
C TYR A 903 -40.03 -25.20 18.08
N LEU A 904 -39.72 -23.99 18.57
CA LEU A 904 -38.40 -23.61 19.06
C LEU A 904 -38.57 -22.79 20.34
N VAL A 905 -38.15 -23.36 21.47
CA VAL A 905 -38.14 -22.68 22.78
C VAL A 905 -36.72 -22.66 23.30
N VAL A 906 -36.30 -21.49 23.77
CA VAL A 906 -34.97 -21.25 24.34
C VAL A 906 -35.10 -20.86 25.81
N ALA A 907 -33.99 -20.88 26.53
CA ALA A 907 -33.93 -20.36 27.89
C ALA A 907 -32.58 -19.67 28.13
N ALA A 908 -32.47 -18.93 29.22
CA ALA A 908 -31.19 -18.40 29.66
C ALA A 908 -30.27 -19.51 30.19
N ASP A 909 -28.96 -19.30 30.08
CA ASP A 909 -27.89 -20.09 30.71
C ASP A 909 -26.78 -19.15 31.19
N LYS A 910 -25.62 -19.70 31.55
CA LYS A 910 -24.41 -18.95 31.87
C LYS A 910 -24.08 -17.96 30.75
N GLY A 911 -23.87 -16.70 31.15
CA GLY A 911 -23.54 -15.60 30.25
C GLY A 911 -24.75 -14.98 29.53
N THR A 912 -25.96 -15.55 29.69
CA THR A 912 -27.19 -15.05 29.04
C THR A 912 -28.35 -14.89 30.03
N ALA A 913 -28.07 -14.89 31.34
CA ALA A 913 -29.07 -14.85 32.42
C ALA A 913 -30.13 -13.73 32.26
N SER A 914 -29.74 -12.56 31.75
CA SER A 914 -30.63 -11.41 31.52
C SER A 914 -31.14 -11.29 30.09
N PHE A 915 -30.92 -12.30 29.22
CA PHE A 915 -31.17 -12.19 27.78
C PHE A 915 -32.52 -12.74 27.32
N SER A 916 -33.32 -13.35 28.20
CA SER A 916 -34.64 -13.90 27.83
C SER A 916 -35.55 -12.85 27.19
N ASP A 917 -35.56 -11.62 27.71
CA ASP A 917 -36.34 -10.51 27.15
C ASP A 917 -35.84 -10.10 25.75
N ILE A 918 -34.54 -10.21 25.49
CA ILE A 918 -33.94 -9.95 24.18
C ILE A 918 -34.40 -11.01 23.16
N ALA A 919 -34.39 -12.28 23.56
CA ALA A 919 -34.87 -13.38 22.72
C ALA A 919 -36.36 -13.26 22.41
N ASN A 920 -37.19 -12.95 23.43
CA ASN A 920 -38.62 -12.70 23.25
C ASN A 920 -38.88 -11.50 22.34
N GLY A 921 -38.12 -10.41 22.50
CA GLY A 921 -38.18 -9.25 21.60
C GLY A 921 -37.92 -9.63 20.14
N LYS A 922 -36.88 -10.44 19.87
CA LYS A 922 -36.60 -10.95 18.52
C LYS A 922 -37.72 -11.87 18.00
N ALA A 923 -38.29 -12.74 18.82
CA ALA A 923 -39.42 -13.58 18.42
C ALA A 923 -40.64 -12.74 18.01
N LEU A 924 -40.94 -11.67 18.76
CA LEU A 924 -42.01 -10.73 18.43
C LEU A 924 -41.73 -9.95 17.14
N GLU A 925 -40.49 -9.49 16.90
CA GLU A 925 -40.09 -8.85 15.64
C GLU A 925 -40.30 -9.76 14.42
N TYR A 926 -40.04 -11.06 14.57
CA TYR A 926 -40.28 -12.07 13.52
C TYR A 926 -41.76 -12.47 13.40
N GLY A 927 -42.64 -11.98 14.27
CA GLY A 927 -44.03 -12.41 14.37
C GLY A 927 -44.16 -13.90 14.71
N PHE A 928 -43.18 -14.47 15.40
CA PHE A 928 -43.16 -15.89 15.74
C PHE A 928 -44.26 -16.23 16.75
N TRP A 929 -45.00 -17.31 16.51
CA TRP A 929 -46.26 -17.61 17.20
C TRP A 929 -46.14 -17.80 18.71
N LEU A 930 -44.96 -18.15 19.22
CA LEU A 930 -44.71 -18.29 20.65
C LEU A 930 -44.54 -16.94 21.38
N GLY A 931 -44.39 -15.81 20.68
CA GLY A 931 -44.31 -14.49 21.31
C GLY A 931 -43.29 -14.44 22.46
N ASP A 932 -43.76 -14.05 23.66
CA ASP A 932 -42.96 -13.98 24.89
C ASP A 932 -42.91 -15.32 25.70
N ALA A 933 -43.46 -16.40 25.13
CA ALA A 933 -43.22 -17.78 25.54
C ALA A 933 -42.02 -18.42 24.83
N PHE A 934 -41.42 -17.73 23.84
CA PHE A 934 -40.25 -18.21 23.10
C PHE A 934 -39.04 -18.46 24.01
N ALA A 935 -38.80 -17.56 24.97
CA ALA A 935 -37.77 -17.66 25.99
C ALA A 935 -38.37 -17.53 27.39
N SER A 936 -38.09 -18.49 28.26
CA SER A 936 -38.55 -18.47 29.65
C SER A 936 -37.61 -17.71 30.59
N GLY A 937 -38.14 -17.29 31.76
CA GLY A 937 -37.37 -16.56 32.77
C GLY A 937 -37.07 -15.11 32.40
N GLY A 938 -37.92 -14.50 31.56
CA GLY A 938 -37.90 -13.07 31.27
C GLY A 938 -38.59 -12.24 32.37
N SER A 939 -38.69 -10.92 32.17
CA SER A 939 -39.33 -9.99 33.12
C SER A 939 -40.84 -10.24 33.31
N VAL A 940 -41.47 -10.95 32.35
CA VAL A 940 -42.84 -11.41 32.41
C VAL A 940 -42.82 -12.93 32.52
N GLY A 941 -42.81 -13.47 33.75
CA GLY A 941 -42.66 -14.90 34.03
C GLY A 941 -42.52 -15.18 35.53
N TYR A 942 -42.15 -16.40 35.89
CA TYR A 942 -41.92 -16.78 37.28
C TYR A 942 -40.47 -16.50 37.69
N ASP A 943 -40.26 -15.69 38.73
CA ASP A 943 -38.92 -15.42 39.25
C ASP A 943 -38.47 -16.58 40.16
N HIS A 944 -37.59 -17.43 39.62
CA HIS A 944 -37.10 -18.62 40.33
C HIS A 944 -36.38 -18.29 41.64
N LYS A 945 -35.70 -17.13 41.73
CA LYS A 945 -34.98 -16.70 42.92
C LYS A 945 -35.95 -16.21 43.98
N ALA A 946 -36.93 -15.40 43.60
CA ALA A 946 -37.97 -14.92 44.50
C ALA A 946 -38.85 -16.09 45.02
N MET A 947 -39.16 -17.06 44.17
CA MET A 947 -39.87 -18.28 44.56
C MET A 947 -38.99 -19.25 45.38
N GLY A 948 -37.67 -19.16 45.25
CA GLY A 948 -36.70 -20.11 45.79
C GLY A 948 -36.88 -21.54 45.27
N ILE A 949 -37.53 -21.71 44.11
CA ILE A 949 -38.14 -22.99 43.71
C ILE A 949 -37.10 -24.09 43.47
N THR A 950 -35.93 -23.73 42.92
CA THR A 950 -34.82 -24.67 42.72
C THR A 950 -34.29 -25.21 44.05
N ALA A 951 -34.09 -24.33 45.04
CA ALA A 951 -33.63 -24.73 46.36
C ALA A 951 -34.69 -25.55 47.10
N ARG A 952 -35.96 -25.12 47.04
CA ARG A 952 -37.11 -25.85 47.62
C ARG A 952 -37.21 -27.27 47.05
N GLY A 953 -37.08 -27.42 45.73
CA GLY A 953 -37.09 -28.71 45.04
C GLY A 953 -35.94 -29.63 45.49
N ALA A 954 -34.71 -29.11 45.51
CA ALA A 954 -33.54 -29.88 45.97
C ALA A 954 -33.65 -30.24 47.45
N TRP A 955 -34.32 -29.41 48.24
CA TRP A 955 -34.57 -29.67 49.65
C TRP A 955 -35.60 -30.79 49.87
N GLU A 956 -36.53 -31.05 48.93
CA GLU A 956 -37.39 -32.25 49.00
C GLU A 956 -36.55 -33.54 48.96
N SER A 957 -35.49 -33.59 48.15
CA SER A 957 -34.53 -34.70 48.13
C SER A 957 -33.79 -34.83 49.46
N VAL A 958 -33.29 -33.70 50.00
CA VAL A 958 -32.61 -33.66 51.31
C VAL A 958 -33.53 -34.19 52.41
N LYS A 959 -34.76 -33.65 52.51
CA LYS A 959 -35.77 -34.12 53.47
C LYS A 959 -36.00 -35.62 53.34
N ARG A 960 -36.10 -36.16 52.12
CA ARG A 960 -36.28 -37.59 51.91
C ARG A 960 -35.09 -38.40 52.40
N HIS A 961 -33.86 -38.01 52.06
CA HIS A 961 -32.65 -38.73 52.49
C HIS A 961 -32.50 -38.77 54.02
N PHE A 962 -32.77 -37.66 54.71
CA PHE A 962 -32.76 -37.60 56.18
C PHE A 962 -33.92 -38.39 56.81
N LEU A 963 -35.12 -38.31 56.22
CA LEU A 963 -36.27 -39.07 56.70
C LEU A 963 -36.03 -40.59 56.67
N GLU A 964 -35.35 -41.10 55.63
CA GLU A 964 -34.96 -42.51 55.54
C GLU A 964 -33.87 -42.92 56.55
N MET A 965 -33.26 -41.95 57.23
CA MET A 965 -32.33 -42.14 58.34
C MET A 965 -33.01 -41.92 59.70
N GLY A 966 -34.31 -41.59 59.71
CA GLY A 966 -35.08 -41.32 60.92
C GLY A 966 -34.80 -39.95 61.55
N VAL A 967 -34.33 -38.97 60.76
CA VAL A 967 -34.07 -37.60 61.22
C VAL A 967 -35.01 -36.63 60.50
N ASP A 968 -35.72 -35.79 61.24
CA ASP A 968 -36.53 -34.71 60.66
C ASP A 968 -35.79 -33.37 60.69
N THR A 969 -35.25 -32.97 59.54
CA THR A 969 -34.54 -31.70 59.34
C THR A 969 -35.35 -30.44 59.67
N GLN A 970 -36.66 -30.55 59.86
CA GLN A 970 -37.54 -29.44 60.21
C GLN A 970 -37.76 -29.31 61.72
N SER A 971 -37.31 -30.28 62.53
CA SER A 971 -37.47 -30.25 63.99
C SER A 971 -36.23 -30.63 64.80
N GLU A 972 -35.17 -31.14 64.14
CA GLU A 972 -33.95 -31.63 64.77
C GLU A 972 -32.71 -30.94 64.19
N ASP A 973 -31.76 -30.57 65.07
CA ASP A 973 -30.50 -29.90 64.70
C ASP A 973 -29.56 -30.84 63.93
N PHE A 974 -28.95 -30.33 62.86
CA PHE A 974 -27.98 -31.07 62.04
C PHE A 974 -26.87 -30.15 61.51
N THR A 975 -25.70 -30.74 61.22
CA THR A 975 -24.51 -29.99 60.79
C THR A 975 -24.39 -29.93 59.26
N VAL A 976 -24.00 -28.76 58.74
CA VAL A 976 -23.92 -28.50 57.30
C VAL A 976 -22.56 -27.93 56.91
N VAL A 977 -22.03 -28.39 55.79
CA VAL A 977 -21.02 -27.68 54.99
C VAL A 977 -21.65 -27.18 53.70
N GLY A 978 -21.38 -25.93 53.37
CA GLY A 978 -21.96 -25.25 52.24
C GLY A 978 -20.97 -24.86 51.14
N ILE A 979 -21.38 -25.00 49.87
CA ILE A 979 -20.66 -24.42 48.72
C ILE A 979 -21.53 -23.29 48.16
N GLY A 980 -21.14 -22.04 48.39
CA GLY A 980 -21.86 -20.83 48.00
C GLY A 980 -21.83 -19.73 49.07
N ASP A 981 -22.64 -18.70 48.86
CA ASP A 981 -22.85 -17.59 49.79
C ASP A 981 -24.32 -17.16 49.85
N MET A 982 -24.70 -16.41 50.89
CA MET A 982 -26.08 -16.00 51.15
C MET A 982 -26.69 -15.07 50.09
N SER A 983 -25.90 -14.44 49.20
CA SER A 983 -26.44 -13.66 48.07
C SER A 983 -26.89 -14.54 46.90
N GLY A 984 -26.40 -15.78 46.86
CA GLY A 984 -26.70 -16.77 45.82
C GLY A 984 -28.14 -17.26 45.88
N ASP A 985 -28.74 -17.51 44.71
CA ASP A 985 -30.12 -18.01 44.59
C ASP A 985 -30.29 -19.37 45.32
N VAL A 986 -29.59 -20.40 44.85
CA VAL A 986 -29.75 -21.76 45.38
C VAL A 986 -29.20 -21.90 46.80
N PHE A 987 -28.01 -21.34 47.03
CA PHE A 987 -27.36 -21.42 48.34
C PHE A 987 -28.15 -20.67 49.41
N GLY A 988 -28.46 -19.40 49.15
CA GLY A 988 -29.14 -18.51 50.09
C GLY A 988 -30.54 -19.02 50.43
N ASN A 989 -31.35 -19.36 49.43
CA ASN A 989 -32.66 -19.96 49.67
C ASN A 989 -32.54 -21.28 50.44
N GLY A 990 -31.63 -22.17 50.05
CA GLY A 990 -31.44 -23.48 50.70
C GLY A 990 -31.08 -23.37 52.19
N MET A 991 -30.21 -22.42 52.55
CA MET A 991 -29.80 -22.19 53.94
C MET A 991 -30.87 -21.52 54.82
N LEU A 992 -32.05 -21.21 54.25
CA LEU A 992 -33.23 -20.68 54.94
C LEU A 992 -34.41 -21.68 54.96
N LEU A 993 -34.25 -22.89 54.42
CA LEU A 993 -35.30 -23.93 54.42
C LEU A 993 -35.37 -24.75 55.72
N SER A 994 -34.52 -24.46 56.70
CA SER A 994 -34.62 -25.01 58.05
C SER A 994 -33.92 -24.10 59.08
N GLU A 995 -34.61 -23.84 60.20
CA GLU A 995 -34.04 -23.12 61.36
C GLU A 995 -33.03 -23.97 62.15
N HIS A 996 -32.98 -25.27 61.88
CA HIS A 996 -32.15 -26.27 62.58
C HIS A 996 -30.77 -26.50 61.93
N ILE A 997 -30.42 -25.71 60.91
CA ILE A 997 -29.12 -25.79 60.23
C ILE A 997 -28.01 -25.18 61.10
N GLY A 998 -27.11 -26.06 61.57
CA GLY A 998 -25.80 -25.70 62.10
C GLY A 998 -24.75 -25.62 61.00
N LEU A 999 -24.56 -24.44 60.40
CA LEU A 999 -23.60 -24.24 59.31
C LEU A 999 -22.17 -24.17 59.85
N VAL A 1000 -21.42 -25.27 59.71
CA VAL A 1000 -20.07 -25.41 60.28
C VAL A 1000 -19.01 -24.72 59.43
N ALA A 1001 -19.15 -24.80 58.11
CA ALA A 1001 -18.29 -24.10 57.16
C ALA A 1001 -19.04 -23.82 55.86
N ALA A 1002 -18.67 -22.73 55.19
CA ALA A 1002 -19.12 -22.45 53.83
C ALA A 1002 -18.04 -21.71 53.04
N PHE A 1003 -18.09 -21.75 51.71
CA PHE A 1003 -17.16 -20.98 50.88
C PHE A 1003 -17.74 -20.61 49.53
N ASP A 1004 -17.32 -19.47 49.00
CA ASP A 1004 -17.59 -19.04 47.61
C ASP A 1004 -16.28 -18.75 46.86
N HIS A 1005 -16.34 -17.99 45.78
CA HIS A 1005 -15.16 -17.59 45.01
C HIS A 1005 -14.26 -16.55 45.74
N ARG A 1006 -14.73 -15.95 46.84
CA ARG A 1006 -14.08 -14.84 47.56
C ARG A 1006 -13.63 -15.26 48.96
N ASP A 1007 -14.49 -15.91 49.72
CA ASP A 1007 -14.42 -16.03 51.16
C ASP A 1007 -14.61 -17.49 51.63
N ILE A 1008 -14.07 -17.79 52.82
CA ILE A 1008 -14.25 -19.03 53.58
C ILE A 1008 -14.84 -18.66 54.94
N PHE A 1009 -16.05 -19.13 55.22
CA PHE A 1009 -16.76 -19.00 56.48
C PHE A 1009 -16.52 -20.24 57.34
N LEU A 1010 -16.18 -20.05 58.63
CA LEU A 1010 -15.97 -21.11 59.61
C LEU A 1010 -16.71 -20.77 60.91
N ASP A 1011 -17.56 -21.69 61.36
CA ASP A 1011 -18.22 -21.64 62.66
C ASP A 1011 -18.17 -23.03 63.34
N PRO A 1012 -17.21 -23.30 64.24
CA PRO A 1012 -16.99 -24.65 64.78
C PRO A 1012 -18.14 -25.26 65.57
N THR A 1013 -18.92 -24.46 66.28
CA THR A 1013 -20.06 -24.87 67.10
C THR A 1013 -21.21 -23.87 66.94
N PRO A 1014 -21.87 -23.85 65.77
CA PRO A 1014 -22.89 -22.86 65.44
C PRO A 1014 -24.15 -23.07 66.29
N ASP A 1015 -24.78 -21.97 66.71
CA ASP A 1015 -26.14 -22.00 67.27
C ASP A 1015 -27.15 -21.89 66.10
N PRO A 1016 -28.00 -22.91 65.86
CA PRO A 1016 -28.89 -22.92 64.69
C PRO A 1016 -29.86 -21.73 64.64
N ALA A 1017 -30.46 -21.35 65.77
CA ALA A 1017 -31.46 -20.29 65.83
C ALA A 1017 -30.84 -18.91 65.61
N VAL A 1018 -29.68 -18.63 66.24
CA VAL A 1018 -28.93 -17.39 66.02
C VAL A 1018 -28.40 -17.33 64.58
N GLY A 1019 -27.82 -18.42 64.10
CA GLY A 1019 -27.30 -18.53 62.74
C GLY A 1019 -28.38 -18.33 61.68
N PHE A 1020 -29.59 -18.85 61.90
CA PHE A 1020 -30.72 -18.67 60.97
C PHE A 1020 -31.11 -17.20 60.80
N GLN A 1021 -31.27 -16.47 61.91
CA GLN A 1021 -31.62 -15.04 61.85
C GLN A 1021 -30.55 -14.21 61.14
N GLU A 1022 -29.27 -14.51 61.38
CA GLU A 1022 -28.17 -13.81 60.73
C GLU A 1022 -28.07 -14.16 59.23
N ARG A 1023 -28.22 -15.44 58.86
CA ARG A 1023 -28.30 -15.85 57.45
C ARG A 1023 -29.46 -15.16 56.74
N LYS A 1024 -30.63 -15.05 57.38
CA LYS A 1024 -31.80 -14.36 56.82
C LYS A 1024 -31.51 -12.87 56.59
N ARG A 1025 -30.90 -12.19 57.57
CA ARG A 1025 -30.47 -10.79 57.41
C ARG A 1025 -29.53 -10.61 56.22
N LEU A 1026 -28.55 -11.50 56.04
CA LEU A 1026 -27.61 -11.46 54.93
C LEU A 1026 -28.26 -11.69 53.56
N PHE A 1027 -29.26 -12.58 53.49
CA PHE A 1027 -30.01 -12.87 52.27
C PHE A 1027 -30.86 -11.66 51.82
N GLU A 1028 -31.42 -10.91 52.77
CA GLU A 1028 -32.28 -9.73 52.50
C GLU A 1028 -31.50 -8.47 52.10
N LEU A 1029 -30.16 -8.48 52.20
CA LEU A 1029 -29.33 -7.37 51.73
C LEU A 1029 -29.29 -7.30 50.19
N SER A 1030 -29.34 -6.08 49.66
CA SER A 1030 -29.22 -5.84 48.20
C SER A 1030 -27.92 -6.38 47.59
N ARG A 1031 -26.83 -6.42 48.37
CA ARG A 1031 -25.56 -7.10 48.08
C ARG A 1031 -25.00 -7.62 49.41
N SER A 1032 -24.51 -8.85 49.42
CA SER A 1032 -23.85 -9.44 50.59
C SER A 1032 -22.68 -10.35 50.20
N SER A 1033 -21.75 -10.56 51.13
CA SER A 1033 -20.79 -11.66 51.14
C SER A 1033 -20.66 -12.23 52.55
N TRP A 1034 -19.87 -13.29 52.72
CA TRP A 1034 -19.57 -13.82 54.05
C TRP A 1034 -18.90 -12.78 54.96
N GLN A 1035 -18.22 -11.77 54.41
CA GLN A 1035 -17.61 -10.68 55.19
C GLN A 1035 -18.64 -9.80 55.89
N ASP A 1036 -19.90 -9.80 55.45
CA ASP A 1036 -20.99 -9.05 56.07
C ASP A 1036 -21.60 -9.78 57.28
N TYR A 1037 -21.21 -11.05 57.52
CA TYR A 1037 -21.67 -11.84 58.67
C TYR A 1037 -21.14 -11.23 59.97
N ASN A 1038 -22.02 -11.03 60.95
CA ASN A 1038 -21.65 -10.43 62.22
C ASN A 1038 -20.64 -11.33 62.98
N PRO A 1039 -19.38 -10.90 63.14
CA PRO A 1039 -18.33 -11.74 63.74
C PRO A 1039 -18.60 -12.08 65.21
N ASP A 1040 -19.39 -11.27 65.92
CA ASP A 1040 -19.75 -11.51 67.32
C ASP A 1040 -20.68 -12.73 67.49
N LEU A 1041 -21.33 -13.17 66.40
CA LEU A 1041 -22.23 -14.33 66.38
C LEU A 1041 -21.52 -15.63 65.99
N ILE A 1042 -20.25 -15.57 65.58
CA ILE A 1042 -19.47 -16.75 65.20
C ILE A 1042 -18.88 -17.39 66.46
N SER A 1043 -18.98 -18.72 66.59
CA SER A 1043 -18.48 -19.40 67.78
C SER A 1043 -16.94 -19.32 67.93
N ALA A 1044 -16.48 -19.57 69.16
CA ALA A 1044 -15.08 -19.39 69.53
C ALA A 1044 -14.11 -20.19 68.63
N GLY A 1045 -13.21 -19.47 67.96
CA GLY A 1045 -12.20 -20.04 67.08
C GLY A 1045 -12.62 -20.16 65.62
N GLY A 1046 -13.84 -19.74 65.26
CA GLY A 1046 -14.29 -19.51 63.89
C GLY A 1046 -13.89 -18.14 63.34
N GLY A 1047 -14.35 -17.83 62.12
CA GLY A 1047 -14.14 -16.56 61.45
C GLY A 1047 -14.42 -16.61 59.95
N VAL A 1048 -14.30 -15.47 59.29
CA VAL A 1048 -14.41 -15.32 57.83
C VAL A 1048 -13.08 -14.90 57.25
N TYR A 1049 -12.61 -15.62 56.23
CA TYR A 1049 -11.28 -15.46 55.67
C TYR A 1049 -11.33 -15.31 54.15
N SER A 1050 -10.60 -14.35 53.60
CA SER A 1050 -10.46 -14.22 52.15
C SER A 1050 -9.65 -15.40 51.58
N ARG A 1051 -10.09 -15.94 50.44
CA ARG A 1051 -9.36 -16.94 49.64
C ARG A 1051 -8.06 -16.42 49.07
N SER A 1052 -7.84 -15.10 49.05
CA SER A 1052 -6.59 -14.49 48.60
C SER A 1052 -5.47 -14.51 49.65
N LEU A 1053 -5.75 -14.97 50.88
CA LEU A 1053 -4.74 -15.08 51.93
C LEU A 1053 -3.72 -16.18 51.59
N LYS A 1054 -2.46 -15.99 52.01
CA LYS A 1054 -1.43 -17.04 51.83
C LYS A 1054 -1.58 -18.20 52.81
N SER A 1055 -2.17 -17.95 53.98
CA SER A 1055 -2.32 -18.93 55.05
C SER A 1055 -3.42 -18.46 56.01
N ILE A 1056 -4.20 -19.40 56.53
CA ILE A 1056 -5.30 -19.19 57.48
C ILE A 1056 -4.96 -19.95 58.77
N PRO A 1057 -4.97 -19.30 59.96
CA PRO A 1057 -4.74 -19.98 61.22
C PRO A 1057 -5.90 -20.92 61.56
N ILE A 1058 -5.59 -22.15 61.97
CA ILE A 1058 -6.60 -23.16 62.32
C ILE A 1058 -6.65 -23.32 63.84
N SER A 1059 -7.80 -23.00 64.44
CA SER A 1059 -8.03 -23.14 65.88
C SER A 1059 -8.23 -24.61 66.29
N LYS A 1060 -8.17 -24.89 67.60
CA LYS A 1060 -8.48 -26.25 68.13
C LYS A 1060 -9.92 -26.65 67.82
N GLN A 1061 -10.82 -25.68 67.87
CA GLN A 1061 -12.24 -25.84 67.61
C GLN A 1061 -12.51 -26.18 66.14
N VAL A 1062 -11.91 -25.43 65.20
CA VAL A 1062 -12.01 -25.72 63.76
C VAL A 1062 -11.40 -27.09 63.42
N ARG A 1063 -10.25 -27.44 64.01
CA ARG A 1063 -9.66 -28.78 63.80
C ARG A 1063 -10.61 -29.90 64.17
N LYS A 1064 -11.27 -29.77 65.33
CA LYS A 1064 -12.27 -30.76 65.80
C LYS A 1064 -13.47 -30.81 64.87
N ALA A 1065 -14.01 -29.65 64.46
CA ALA A 1065 -15.20 -29.57 63.62
C ALA A 1065 -14.99 -30.14 62.21
N LEU A 1066 -13.83 -29.90 61.60
CA LEU A 1066 -13.50 -30.38 60.25
C LEU A 1066 -12.78 -31.74 60.22
N GLY A 1067 -12.42 -32.29 61.38
CA GLY A 1067 -11.66 -33.54 61.48
C GLY A 1067 -10.24 -33.43 60.91
N ILE A 1068 -9.54 -32.33 61.22
CA ILE A 1068 -8.15 -32.05 60.83
C ILE A 1068 -7.21 -32.50 61.96
N GLU A 1069 -6.01 -33.00 61.61
CA GLU A 1069 -5.00 -33.44 62.56
C GLU A 1069 -4.60 -32.36 63.59
N ASP A 1070 -4.45 -32.75 64.85
CA ASP A 1070 -4.13 -31.84 65.98
C ASP A 1070 -2.82 -31.04 65.82
N SER A 1071 -1.90 -31.53 64.99
CA SER A 1071 -0.61 -30.92 64.68
C SER A 1071 -0.72 -29.68 63.77
N VAL A 1072 -1.79 -29.55 62.99
CA VAL A 1072 -1.97 -28.52 61.96
C VAL A 1072 -2.39 -27.19 62.57
N LYS A 1073 -1.51 -26.19 62.54
CA LYS A 1073 -1.79 -24.84 63.12
C LYS A 1073 -2.25 -23.80 62.10
N SER A 1074 -2.00 -24.02 60.82
CA SER A 1074 -2.40 -23.13 59.72
C SER A 1074 -2.46 -23.91 58.42
N MET A 1075 -3.30 -23.50 57.48
CA MET A 1075 -3.45 -24.12 56.15
C MET A 1075 -3.51 -23.05 55.06
N THR A 1076 -3.13 -23.39 53.83
CA THR A 1076 -3.47 -22.51 52.70
C THR A 1076 -4.99 -22.54 52.46
N PRO A 1077 -5.59 -21.53 51.81
CA PRO A 1077 -7.02 -21.55 51.51
C PRO A 1077 -7.46 -22.80 50.73
N ASN A 1078 -6.70 -23.24 49.72
CA ASN A 1078 -7.05 -24.43 48.95
C ASN A 1078 -7.00 -25.71 49.79
N ASP A 1079 -5.97 -25.88 50.64
CA ASP A 1079 -5.90 -27.05 51.53
C ASP A 1079 -7.07 -27.05 52.52
N LEU A 1080 -7.47 -25.87 53.01
CA LEU A 1080 -8.61 -25.73 53.92
C LEU A 1080 -9.93 -26.07 53.21
N LEU A 1081 -10.14 -25.61 51.98
CA LEU A 1081 -11.31 -25.97 51.16
C LEU A 1081 -11.37 -27.47 50.91
N HIS A 1082 -10.23 -28.09 50.60
CA HIS A 1082 -10.11 -29.54 50.45
C HIS A 1082 -10.50 -30.29 51.74
N ALA A 1083 -10.12 -29.77 52.91
CA ALA A 1083 -10.52 -30.33 54.21
C ALA A 1083 -12.00 -30.09 54.53
N ILE A 1084 -12.56 -28.94 54.16
CA ILE A 1084 -13.99 -28.60 54.33
C ILE A 1084 -14.87 -29.59 53.55
N LEU A 1085 -14.49 -29.95 52.31
CA LEU A 1085 -15.21 -30.96 51.52
C LEU A 1085 -15.18 -32.37 52.16
N GLN A 1086 -14.19 -32.64 53.02
CA GLN A 1086 -14.07 -33.89 53.77
C GLN A 1086 -14.65 -33.79 55.19
N ALA A 1087 -15.31 -32.69 55.57
CA ALA A 1087 -15.77 -32.52 56.94
C ALA A 1087 -16.77 -33.63 57.35
N PRO A 1088 -16.69 -34.16 58.59
CA PRO A 1088 -17.59 -35.18 59.09
C PRO A 1088 -18.92 -34.56 59.56
N VAL A 1089 -19.69 -34.00 58.62
CA VAL A 1089 -20.99 -33.32 58.87
C VAL A 1089 -22.18 -34.15 58.41
N ASP A 1090 -23.40 -33.72 58.72
CA ASP A 1090 -24.60 -34.43 58.28
C ASP A 1090 -24.93 -34.16 56.80
N LEU A 1091 -24.83 -32.90 56.35
CA LEU A 1091 -25.15 -32.48 54.98
C LEU A 1091 -23.97 -31.73 54.33
N LEU A 1092 -23.62 -32.12 53.11
CA LEU A 1092 -22.90 -31.28 52.16
C LEU A 1092 -23.92 -30.66 51.19
N TRP A 1093 -24.14 -29.34 51.30
CA TRP A 1093 -25.05 -28.60 50.43
C TRP A 1093 -24.26 -27.88 49.33
N ASN A 1094 -24.45 -28.31 48.09
CA ASN A 1094 -23.88 -27.63 46.94
C ASN A 1094 -24.89 -26.62 46.37
N GLY A 1095 -24.69 -25.33 46.62
CA GLY A 1095 -25.41 -24.24 45.97
C GLY A 1095 -24.55 -23.46 44.96
N GLY A 1096 -23.35 -23.96 44.65
CA GLY A 1096 -22.35 -23.32 43.81
C GLY A 1096 -22.24 -23.92 42.41
N ILE A 1097 -21.22 -23.49 41.67
CA ILE A 1097 -20.89 -23.99 40.33
C ILE A 1097 -19.48 -24.57 40.35
N GLY A 1098 -19.33 -25.80 39.86
CA GLY A 1098 -18.05 -26.48 39.74
C GLY A 1098 -18.15 -27.95 40.14
N THR A 1099 -17.16 -28.74 39.74
CA THR A 1099 -17.08 -30.16 40.07
C THR A 1099 -16.04 -30.39 41.17
N TYR A 1100 -16.55 -30.61 42.39
CA TYR A 1100 -15.78 -30.73 43.63
C TYR A 1100 -15.46 -32.17 44.00
N VAL A 1101 -16.18 -33.15 43.41
CA VAL A 1101 -15.98 -34.58 43.71
C VAL A 1101 -15.89 -35.37 42.41
N ARG A 1102 -14.90 -36.26 42.34
CA ARG A 1102 -14.74 -37.25 41.25
C ARG A 1102 -14.60 -38.68 41.79
N ALA A 1103 -14.59 -39.68 40.92
CA ALA A 1103 -14.14 -41.01 41.31
C ALA A 1103 -12.62 -41.08 41.39
N ARG A 1104 -12.11 -42.07 42.13
CA ARG A 1104 -10.67 -42.36 42.17
C ARG A 1104 -10.10 -42.79 40.82
N SER A 1105 -10.94 -43.39 39.96
CA SER A 1105 -10.57 -43.81 38.61
C SER A 1105 -10.48 -42.66 37.60
N GLU A 1106 -11.03 -41.48 37.93
CA GLU A 1106 -10.99 -40.29 37.07
C GLU A 1106 -9.78 -39.42 37.44
N THR A 1107 -9.13 -38.85 36.44
CA THR A 1107 -8.12 -37.80 36.61
C THR A 1107 -8.77 -36.42 36.58
N ASP A 1108 -8.11 -35.41 37.17
CA ASP A 1108 -8.64 -34.04 37.15
C ASP A 1108 -8.76 -33.47 35.72
N ALA A 1109 -7.86 -33.90 34.83
CA ALA A 1109 -7.90 -33.54 33.41
C ALA A 1109 -9.15 -34.07 32.70
N GLU A 1110 -9.65 -35.26 33.06
CA GLU A 1110 -10.88 -35.85 32.49
C GLU A 1110 -12.15 -35.13 32.97
N VAL A 1111 -12.13 -34.56 34.18
CA VAL A 1111 -13.25 -33.78 34.72
C VAL A 1111 -13.39 -32.43 33.99
N GLY A 1112 -12.27 -31.80 33.64
CA GLY A 1112 -12.25 -30.59 32.82
C GLY A 1112 -12.60 -29.27 33.54
N ASP A 1113 -12.64 -29.26 34.87
CA ASP A 1113 -12.86 -28.06 35.68
C ASP A 1113 -11.60 -27.65 36.46
N LYS A 1114 -10.69 -26.97 35.74
CA LYS A 1114 -9.37 -26.58 36.25
C LYS A 1114 -9.41 -25.69 37.50
N ALA A 1115 -10.47 -24.91 37.67
CA ALA A 1115 -10.59 -23.98 38.80
C ALA A 1115 -10.68 -24.72 40.14
N ASN A 1116 -11.21 -25.95 40.12
CA ASN A 1116 -11.41 -26.75 41.31
C ASN A 1116 -10.42 -27.92 41.46
N ASP A 1117 -9.49 -28.12 40.52
CA ASP A 1117 -8.47 -29.18 40.62
C ASP A 1117 -7.71 -29.18 41.96
N PRO A 1118 -7.25 -28.03 42.52
CA PRO A 1118 -6.50 -28.03 43.77
C PRO A 1118 -7.32 -28.39 45.02
N ILE A 1119 -8.65 -28.36 44.92
CA ILE A 1119 -9.55 -28.60 46.06
C ILE A 1119 -10.37 -29.88 45.90
N ARG A 1120 -10.43 -30.46 44.69
CA ARG A 1120 -11.27 -31.62 44.37
C ARG A 1120 -10.95 -32.83 45.24
N VAL A 1121 -11.99 -33.52 45.69
CA VAL A 1121 -11.90 -34.76 46.46
C VAL A 1121 -12.46 -35.94 45.67
N THR A 1122 -12.21 -37.15 46.16
CA THR A 1122 -12.84 -38.37 45.63
C THR A 1122 -14.12 -38.70 46.39
N GLY A 1123 -15.08 -39.39 45.76
CA GLY A 1123 -16.34 -39.79 46.41
C GLY A 1123 -16.10 -40.60 47.69
N SER A 1124 -15.07 -41.45 47.69
CA SER A 1124 -14.62 -42.24 48.84
C SER A 1124 -14.00 -41.42 49.99
N GLN A 1125 -13.66 -40.14 49.76
CA GLN A 1125 -13.17 -39.23 50.80
C GLN A 1125 -14.28 -38.41 51.46
N LEU A 1126 -15.51 -38.42 50.91
CA LEU A 1126 -16.63 -37.75 51.55
C LEU A 1126 -16.98 -38.44 52.88
N ARG A 1127 -17.09 -37.64 53.94
CA ARG A 1127 -17.49 -38.09 55.28
C ARG A 1127 -18.85 -37.55 55.71
N CYS A 1128 -19.54 -36.83 54.81
CA CYS A 1128 -20.90 -36.38 55.05
C CYS A 1128 -21.91 -37.53 54.92
N LYS A 1129 -23.06 -37.43 55.59
CA LYS A 1129 -24.11 -38.48 55.48
C LYS A 1129 -24.99 -38.29 54.24
N VAL A 1130 -25.31 -37.04 53.92
CA VAL A 1130 -26.18 -36.64 52.80
C VAL A 1130 -25.47 -35.60 51.94
N VAL A 1131 -25.65 -35.68 50.62
CA VAL A 1131 -25.28 -34.60 49.68
C VAL A 1131 -26.56 -34.10 49.02
N GLY A 1132 -26.78 -32.78 49.05
CA GLY A 1132 -27.83 -32.12 48.27
C GLY A 1132 -27.21 -31.30 47.15
N GLU A 1133 -27.49 -31.65 45.90
CA GLU A 1133 -26.97 -30.95 44.72
C GLU A 1133 -28.00 -29.94 44.18
N GLY A 1134 -28.13 -28.80 44.84
CA GLY A 1134 -28.89 -27.68 44.30
C GLY A 1134 -28.21 -27.05 43.08
N GLY A 1135 -26.88 -26.93 43.11
CA GLY A 1135 -26.04 -26.49 42.00
C GLY A 1135 -25.83 -27.58 40.94
N ASN A 1136 -25.38 -27.19 39.74
CA ASN A 1136 -25.12 -28.15 38.66
C ASN A 1136 -23.71 -28.73 38.74
N LEU A 1137 -23.59 -30.02 38.43
CA LEU A 1137 -22.33 -30.74 38.23
C LEU A 1137 -21.37 -30.69 39.44
N GLY A 1138 -21.90 -30.71 40.67
CA GLY A 1138 -21.10 -30.74 41.90
C GLY A 1138 -20.20 -31.96 41.99
N LEU A 1139 -20.70 -33.08 41.47
CA LEU A 1139 -20.03 -34.38 41.46
C LEU A 1139 -20.03 -34.96 40.04
N THR A 1140 -18.97 -35.66 39.65
CA THR A 1140 -19.00 -36.51 38.46
C THR A 1140 -19.94 -37.69 38.67
N GLN A 1141 -20.47 -38.29 37.60
CA GLN A 1141 -21.35 -39.45 37.74
C GLN A 1141 -20.65 -40.65 38.41
N LEU A 1142 -19.38 -40.90 38.10
CA LEU A 1142 -18.61 -41.94 38.76
C LEU A 1142 -18.31 -41.58 40.23
N GLY A 1143 -18.03 -40.30 40.51
CA GLY A 1143 -17.84 -39.81 41.88
C GLY A 1143 -19.10 -39.97 42.75
N ARG A 1144 -20.29 -39.74 42.19
CA ARG A 1144 -21.58 -40.00 42.84
C ARG A 1144 -21.75 -41.48 43.20
N ILE A 1145 -21.43 -42.37 42.26
CA ILE A 1145 -21.50 -43.81 42.49
C ILE A 1145 -20.53 -44.21 43.62
N GLU A 1146 -19.27 -43.76 43.55
CA GLU A 1146 -18.26 -44.04 44.58
C GLU A 1146 -18.68 -43.51 45.97
N ALA A 1147 -19.27 -42.32 46.05
CA ALA A 1147 -19.81 -41.78 47.30
C ALA A 1147 -20.99 -42.59 47.84
N ALA A 1148 -21.91 -43.00 46.96
CA ALA A 1148 -23.07 -43.82 47.34
C ALA A 1148 -22.66 -45.21 47.83
N GLU A 1149 -21.67 -45.84 47.18
CA GLU A 1149 -21.06 -47.11 47.63
C GLU A 1149 -20.39 -46.96 49.01
N ASN A 1150 -19.89 -45.77 49.34
CA ASN A 1150 -19.33 -45.43 50.64
C ASN A 1150 -20.38 -45.00 51.69
N GLY A 1151 -21.67 -45.18 51.39
CA GLY A 1151 -22.78 -44.96 52.34
C GLY A 1151 -23.35 -43.54 52.38
N VAL A 1152 -22.92 -42.66 51.47
CA VAL A 1152 -23.48 -41.30 51.35
C VAL A 1152 -24.83 -41.37 50.61
N ARG A 1153 -25.88 -40.75 51.15
CA ARG A 1153 -27.17 -40.64 50.44
C ARG A 1153 -27.19 -39.42 49.55
N LEU A 1154 -27.40 -39.63 48.25
CA LEU A 1154 -27.45 -38.58 47.26
C LEU A 1154 -28.28 -39.00 46.04
N ASN A 1155 -28.63 -38.01 45.23
CA ASN A 1155 -29.13 -38.18 43.87
C ASN A 1155 -28.17 -37.49 42.88
N THR A 1156 -28.48 -37.56 41.58
CA THR A 1156 -27.87 -36.63 40.63
C THR A 1156 -28.56 -35.27 40.73
N ASP A 1157 -27.79 -34.20 40.55
CA ASP A 1157 -28.29 -32.83 40.37
C ASP A 1157 -29.55 -32.72 39.48
N ALA A 1158 -29.62 -33.48 38.38
CA ALA A 1158 -30.77 -33.49 37.48
C ALA A 1158 -32.11 -33.92 38.11
N ILE A 1159 -32.07 -34.57 39.28
CA ILE A 1159 -33.24 -34.88 40.11
C ILE A 1159 -33.44 -33.77 41.13
N ASP A 1160 -32.40 -33.44 41.89
CA ASP A 1160 -32.47 -32.49 43.01
C ASP A 1160 -32.91 -31.09 42.53
N ASN A 1161 -32.26 -30.54 41.50
CA ASN A 1161 -32.55 -29.18 41.04
C ASN A 1161 -33.52 -29.10 39.85
N SER A 1162 -34.31 -30.15 39.63
CA SER A 1162 -35.28 -30.24 38.52
C SER A 1162 -36.45 -29.26 38.64
N ALA A 1163 -36.75 -28.77 39.85
CA ALA A 1163 -37.86 -27.84 40.09
C ALA A 1163 -37.79 -26.59 39.20
N GLY A 1164 -36.59 -26.04 38.99
CA GLY A 1164 -36.42 -24.88 38.12
C GLY A 1164 -36.85 -25.16 36.66
N VAL A 1165 -36.52 -26.33 36.11
CA VAL A 1165 -36.92 -26.66 34.74
C VAL A 1165 -38.43 -26.95 34.64
N ASP A 1166 -39.02 -27.52 35.69
CA ASP A 1166 -40.46 -27.82 35.78
C ASP A 1166 -41.32 -26.54 35.90
N THR A 1167 -40.92 -25.57 36.75
CA THR A 1167 -41.57 -24.25 36.82
C THR A 1167 -41.56 -23.54 35.47
N SER A 1168 -40.41 -23.62 34.80
CA SER A 1168 -40.22 -23.10 33.45
C SER A 1168 -41.16 -23.78 32.44
N ASP A 1169 -41.45 -25.08 32.56
CA ASP A 1169 -42.41 -25.81 31.70
C ASP A 1169 -43.84 -25.35 31.90
N HIS A 1170 -44.26 -25.20 33.15
CA HIS A 1170 -45.55 -24.62 33.49
C HIS A 1170 -45.69 -23.19 32.93
N GLU A 1171 -44.66 -22.34 33.07
CA GLU A 1171 -44.68 -20.97 32.53
C GLU A 1171 -44.99 -20.96 31.03
N VAL A 1172 -44.25 -21.74 30.25
CA VAL A 1172 -44.39 -21.77 28.78
C VAL A 1172 -45.77 -22.31 28.38
N ASN A 1173 -46.21 -23.40 28.98
CA ASN A 1173 -47.53 -23.99 28.66
C ASN A 1173 -48.69 -23.05 29.03
N ILE A 1174 -48.61 -22.38 30.18
CA ILE A 1174 -49.62 -21.39 30.60
C ILE A 1174 -49.62 -20.20 29.63
N LYS A 1175 -48.44 -19.66 29.27
CA LYS A 1175 -48.34 -18.56 28.31
C LYS A 1175 -48.92 -18.92 26.95
N ILE A 1176 -48.57 -20.09 26.39
CA ILE A 1176 -49.12 -20.58 25.12
C ILE A 1176 -50.65 -20.63 25.17
N LEU A 1177 -51.23 -21.16 26.26
CA LEU A 1177 -52.67 -21.22 26.45
C LEU A 1177 -53.30 -19.83 26.55
N LEU A 1178 -52.73 -18.94 27.36
CA LEU A 1178 -53.29 -17.60 27.58
C LEU A 1178 -53.12 -16.68 26.36
N ASP A 1179 -52.02 -16.81 25.61
CA ASP A 1179 -51.78 -16.03 24.40
C ASP A 1179 -52.80 -16.36 23.31
N ARG A 1180 -53.30 -17.61 23.28
CA ARG A 1180 -54.41 -17.93 22.39
C ARG A 1180 -55.67 -17.12 22.71
N ILE A 1181 -55.99 -16.98 23.99
CA ILE A 1181 -57.14 -16.18 24.47
C ILE A 1181 -56.93 -14.69 24.16
N VAL A 1182 -55.69 -14.21 24.29
CA VAL A 1182 -55.32 -12.83 23.90
C VAL A 1182 -55.50 -12.60 22.41
N GLN A 1183 -55.07 -13.55 21.57
CA GLN A 1183 -55.24 -13.50 20.10
C GLN A 1183 -56.72 -13.53 19.69
N ASP A 1184 -57.55 -14.29 20.41
CA ASP A 1184 -59.00 -14.38 20.17
C ASP A 1184 -59.75 -13.10 20.67
N GLY A 1185 -59.07 -12.21 21.40
CA GLY A 1185 -59.58 -10.90 21.84
C GLY A 1185 -60.31 -10.89 23.19
N ASP A 1186 -60.40 -12.05 23.86
CA ASP A 1186 -61.10 -12.23 25.13
C ASP A 1186 -60.28 -11.77 26.35
N LEU A 1187 -58.96 -11.55 26.18
CA LEU A 1187 -58.05 -11.11 27.23
C LEU A 1187 -57.06 -10.06 26.69
N THR A 1188 -56.74 -9.03 27.47
CA THR A 1188 -55.63 -8.12 27.15
C THR A 1188 -54.30 -8.66 27.68
N VAL A 1189 -53.16 -8.27 27.06
CA VAL A 1189 -51.81 -8.63 27.54
C VAL A 1189 -51.60 -8.27 29.02
N LYS A 1190 -52.15 -7.13 29.47
CA LYS A 1190 -52.06 -6.72 30.87
C LYS A 1190 -52.79 -7.69 31.81
N GLN A 1191 -54.03 -8.06 31.48
CA GLN A 1191 -54.80 -9.01 32.27
C GLN A 1191 -54.18 -10.41 32.26
N ARG A 1192 -53.58 -10.82 31.13
CA ARG A 1192 -52.80 -12.06 31.01
C ARG A 1192 -51.64 -12.10 32.01
N ASN A 1193 -50.87 -11.02 32.09
CA ASN A 1193 -49.72 -10.94 32.98
C ASN A 1193 -50.12 -10.90 34.47
N GLU A 1194 -51.22 -10.22 34.81
CA GLU A 1194 -51.78 -10.22 36.17
C GLU A 1194 -52.23 -11.63 36.59
N LEU A 1195 -52.88 -12.38 35.69
CA LEU A 1195 -53.28 -13.77 35.95
C LEU A 1195 -52.08 -14.70 36.11
N LEU A 1196 -51.06 -14.58 35.24
CA LEU A 1196 -49.84 -15.39 35.33
C LEU A 1196 -49.15 -15.21 36.69
N ALA A 1197 -49.02 -13.97 37.16
CA ALA A 1197 -48.42 -13.64 38.46
C ALA A 1197 -49.24 -14.21 39.63
N ALA A 1198 -50.58 -14.21 39.54
CA ALA A 1198 -51.44 -14.75 40.58
C ALA A 1198 -51.30 -16.28 40.76
N MET A 1199 -50.87 -17.01 39.73
CA MET A 1199 -50.69 -18.47 39.75
C MET A 1199 -49.34 -18.93 40.34
N THR A 1200 -48.49 -18.02 40.85
CA THR A 1200 -47.12 -18.34 41.30
C THR A 1200 -47.06 -19.45 42.35
N GLU A 1201 -47.88 -19.38 43.41
CA GLU A 1201 -47.89 -20.42 44.45
C GLU A 1201 -48.52 -21.72 43.97
N ASP A 1202 -49.59 -21.65 43.15
CA ASP A 1202 -50.20 -22.85 42.57
C ASP A 1202 -49.18 -23.65 41.71
N VAL A 1203 -48.35 -22.95 40.94
CA VAL A 1203 -47.27 -23.56 40.16
C VAL A 1203 -46.17 -24.10 41.06
N ALA A 1204 -45.80 -23.39 42.13
CA ALA A 1204 -44.81 -23.88 43.09
C ALA A 1204 -45.26 -25.21 43.74
N ASP A 1205 -46.54 -25.31 44.12
CA ASP A 1205 -47.10 -26.52 44.72
C ASP A 1205 -47.11 -27.72 43.75
N LEU A 1206 -47.49 -27.49 42.48
CA LEU A 1206 -47.44 -28.53 41.45
C LEU A 1206 -46.02 -29.05 41.21
N VAL A 1207 -45.05 -28.14 41.11
CA VAL A 1207 -43.63 -28.48 40.90
C VAL A 1207 -43.08 -29.25 42.09
N LEU A 1208 -43.30 -28.79 43.31
CA LEU A 1208 -42.79 -29.46 44.51
C LEU A 1208 -43.46 -30.83 44.74
N ALA A 1209 -44.73 -30.98 44.36
CA ALA A 1209 -45.37 -32.29 44.35
C ALA A 1209 -44.63 -33.26 43.44
N ASN A 1210 -44.21 -32.84 42.24
CA ASN A 1210 -43.40 -33.66 41.35
C ASN A 1210 -42.07 -34.06 42.00
N ASN A 1211 -41.34 -33.11 42.60
CA ASN A 1211 -40.07 -33.40 43.30
C ASN A 1211 -40.25 -34.39 44.45
N TYR A 1212 -41.31 -34.24 45.23
CA TYR A 1212 -41.64 -35.13 46.35
C TYR A 1212 -41.93 -36.56 45.85
N TRP A 1213 -42.83 -36.71 44.87
CA TRP A 1213 -43.19 -38.02 44.31
C TRP A 1213 -42.01 -38.69 43.60
N GLN A 1214 -41.17 -37.93 42.90
CA GLN A 1214 -39.97 -38.45 42.24
C GLN A 1214 -38.98 -39.04 43.25
N ASN A 1215 -38.68 -38.31 44.32
CA ASN A 1215 -37.81 -38.81 45.38
C ASN A 1215 -38.41 -40.02 46.10
N MET A 1216 -39.73 -40.03 46.29
CA MET A 1216 -40.43 -41.20 46.84
C MET A 1216 -40.32 -42.42 45.91
N LEU A 1217 -40.47 -42.25 44.60
CA LEU A 1217 -40.31 -43.33 43.62
C LEU A 1217 -38.89 -43.90 43.64
N LEU A 1218 -37.87 -43.04 43.64
CA LEU A 1218 -36.48 -43.46 43.71
C LEU A 1218 -36.17 -44.21 45.02
N SER A 1219 -36.70 -43.72 46.13
CA SER A 1219 -36.61 -44.37 47.43
C SER A 1219 -37.24 -45.77 47.42
N ASN A 1220 -38.46 -45.88 46.87
CA ASN A 1220 -39.17 -47.15 46.75
C ASN A 1220 -38.47 -48.12 45.79
N GLY A 1221 -37.73 -47.62 44.80
CA GLY A 1221 -36.92 -48.46 43.90
C GLY A 1221 -35.60 -48.93 44.50
N ARG A 1222 -35.11 -48.28 45.57
CA ARG A 1222 -33.92 -48.69 46.35
C ARG A 1222 -34.26 -49.71 47.44
N ALA A 1223 -35.48 -49.62 48.00
CA ALA A 1223 -36.04 -50.54 48.98
C ALA A 1223 -36.45 -51.87 48.33
#